data_AF-K0F4K3-F1
#
_entry.id   AF-K0F4K3-F1
#
_cell.length_a   1.000
_cell.length_b   1.000
_cell.length_c   1.000
_cell.angle_alpha   90.00
_cell.angle_beta   90.00
_cell.angle_gamma   90.00
#
_symmetry.space_group_name_H-M   'P 1'
#
loop_
_entity.id
_entity.type
_entity.pdbx_description
1 polymer ?
#
loop_
_entity_poly.entity_id
_entity_poly.type
_entity_poly.pdbx_seq_one_letter_code
_entity_poly.pdbx_strand_id
1 'polypeptide(L)'
;MEPTGEQRAALRMICDTFVPGDGSTLPSASELGAVDTVFRLLRRSPREADRKQLAMLLGWWDSRLTGVLLGAGPRRFSTLSQQEREQALLRLGDSRLGPVRAIFQALKQASLLAYNVTPGPTGTNPLWREIGYPAPQGPLGSAPQPALTPLRYTENTTLTCDVVIVGSGAGGGTAAAVLAEAGLDVIVLERGNYYDDRDFGAGELAALEQLYAPGASSAEGQITLVAGTCLGGGTVVNWSTSLPTPDTVRAEWAALGAKQFAEAEFDEALKVVSERLAVTDTRSPLSARDGVLERGAQALGWDVSTLPRNVTDACDAGKECGSCGYGCRVGAKQSVTKTWLADAAAAGARLVVDANVRRIHVKNGRAEGVSATTESGAQIEVRARAVVVTAGAVQTPALLRRSGLGNENIGRHLRLHPAAAVFGVFEEELRGWEGALQGRICREHANLDGNGYGVLYETGPVHPGLALGFMGWRGADAHRRTLLDFARTTPIGVITRDRDSGTVTVDKSGEPIVNYRLSPYDAAHLHTGIEGAAGILEAAGARRIFSGHQAGVDYEPGRRGSHAEFAAACRAAGYGPGRCAMGALHIMGSARMGGSPQLSATDPDGATWDVPNVVVADGSCFPTASGVNPMLSIEAIAHMNAKRLAARLT
;
A
#
# COMPACT_ATOMS: atom_id res chain seq x y z
N MET A 1 -20.84 -14.30 -5.51
CA MET A 1 -21.16 -15.15 -6.69
C MET A 1 -20.07 -16.18 -6.81
N GLU A 2 -20.41 -17.46 -6.70
CA GLU A 2 -19.46 -18.54 -7.03
C GLU A 2 -19.25 -18.57 -8.55
N PRO A 3 -18.00 -18.70 -9.04
CA PRO A 3 -17.72 -18.77 -10.47
C PRO A 3 -18.27 -20.06 -11.08
N THR A 4 -18.75 -19.97 -12.32
CA THR A 4 -19.22 -21.13 -13.09
C THR A 4 -18.05 -22.07 -13.46
N GLY A 5 -18.35 -23.32 -13.83
CA GLY A 5 -17.35 -24.27 -14.29
C GLY A 5 -16.54 -23.75 -15.50
N GLU A 6 -17.20 -23.05 -16.43
CA GLU A 6 -16.57 -22.40 -17.58
C GLU A 6 -15.61 -21.27 -17.17
N GLN A 7 -16.03 -20.41 -16.23
CA GLN A 7 -15.19 -19.33 -15.72
C GLN A 7 -13.96 -19.86 -14.98
N ARG A 8 -14.12 -20.94 -14.19
CA ARG A 8 -12.98 -21.62 -13.54
C ARG A 8 -12.02 -22.22 -14.56
N ALA A 9 -12.54 -22.87 -15.61
CA ALA A 9 -11.71 -23.44 -16.68
C ALA A 9 -10.93 -22.35 -17.45
N ALA A 10 -11.57 -21.22 -17.76
CA ALA A 10 -10.92 -20.07 -18.37
C ALA A 10 -9.77 -19.54 -17.52
N LEU A 11 -10.03 -19.31 -16.23
CA LEU A 11 -9.00 -18.81 -15.31
C LEU A 11 -7.84 -19.80 -15.14
N ARG A 12 -8.12 -21.11 -15.06
CA ARG A 12 -7.08 -22.16 -15.06
C ARG A 12 -6.14 -22.00 -16.26
N MET A 13 -6.69 -21.89 -17.47
CA MET A 13 -5.86 -21.73 -18.67
C MET A 13 -5.05 -20.43 -18.67
N ILE A 14 -5.62 -19.33 -18.17
CA ILE A 14 -4.89 -18.05 -18.06
C ILE A 14 -3.74 -18.18 -17.06
N CYS A 15 -3.99 -18.70 -15.86
CA CYS A 15 -2.98 -18.86 -14.83
C CYS A 15 -1.86 -19.80 -15.29
N ASP A 16 -2.20 -20.94 -15.90
CA ASP A 16 -1.22 -21.89 -16.44
C ASP A 16 -0.47 -21.31 -17.65
N THR A 17 -1.04 -20.33 -18.37
CA THR A 17 -0.28 -19.61 -19.41
C THR A 17 0.82 -18.75 -18.79
N PHE A 18 0.51 -18.03 -17.70
CA PHE A 18 1.51 -17.22 -16.99
C PHE A 18 2.57 -18.08 -16.28
N VAL A 19 2.15 -19.21 -15.69
CA VAL A 19 2.99 -20.14 -14.93
C VAL A 19 2.60 -21.60 -15.24
N PRO A 20 3.14 -22.19 -16.32
CA PRO A 20 2.79 -23.54 -16.78
C PRO A 20 3.44 -24.67 -15.97
N GLY A 21 4.28 -24.37 -14.99
CA GLY A 21 5.17 -25.37 -14.37
C GLY A 21 6.30 -25.78 -15.31
N ASP A 22 7.26 -26.55 -14.80
CA ASP A 22 8.43 -27.03 -15.56
C ASP A 22 8.34 -28.51 -15.98
N GLY A 23 7.25 -29.20 -15.59
CA GLY A 23 7.07 -30.62 -15.85
C GLY A 23 7.92 -31.54 -14.97
N SER A 24 8.59 -30.98 -13.95
CA SER A 24 9.42 -31.72 -13.00
C SER A 24 9.15 -31.28 -11.56
N THR A 25 9.82 -30.25 -11.06
CA THR A 25 9.78 -29.84 -9.65
C THR A 25 8.76 -28.74 -9.37
N LEU A 26 8.52 -27.86 -10.34
CA LEU A 26 7.62 -26.73 -10.21
C LEU A 26 6.26 -27.04 -10.86
N PRO A 27 5.18 -27.12 -10.08
CA PRO A 27 3.85 -27.35 -10.62
C PRO A 27 3.36 -26.13 -11.43
N SER A 28 2.37 -26.36 -12.29
CA SER A 28 1.60 -25.28 -12.88
C SER A 28 0.82 -24.49 -11.82
N ALA A 29 0.37 -23.29 -12.18
CA ALA A 29 -0.45 -22.49 -11.28
C ALA A 29 -1.71 -23.21 -10.81
N SER A 30 -2.37 -23.95 -11.70
CA SER A 30 -3.59 -24.66 -11.35
C SER A 30 -3.36 -25.93 -10.54
N GLU A 31 -2.26 -26.65 -10.76
CA GLU A 31 -1.84 -27.79 -9.92
C GLU A 31 -1.47 -27.34 -8.50
N LEU A 32 -0.88 -26.15 -8.35
CA LEU A 32 -0.57 -25.57 -7.04
C LEU A 32 -1.85 -25.12 -6.29
N GLY A 33 -2.97 -24.92 -6.98
CA GLY A 33 -4.20 -24.38 -6.38
C GLY A 33 -4.29 -22.85 -6.42
N ALA A 34 -3.48 -22.18 -7.25
CA ALA A 34 -3.49 -20.71 -7.37
C ALA A 34 -4.86 -20.17 -7.83
N VAL A 35 -5.59 -20.93 -8.66
CA VAL A 35 -6.93 -20.54 -9.14
C VAL A 35 -7.91 -20.33 -7.98
N ASP A 36 -7.90 -21.21 -6.98
CA ASP A 36 -8.75 -21.06 -5.79
C ASP A 36 -8.30 -19.88 -4.93
N THR A 37 -6.99 -19.63 -4.82
CA THR A 37 -6.45 -18.43 -4.16
C THR A 37 -6.89 -17.14 -4.86
N VAL A 38 -6.94 -17.09 -6.19
CA VAL A 38 -7.47 -15.92 -6.92
C VAL A 38 -8.92 -15.65 -6.53
N PHE A 39 -9.79 -16.67 -6.56
CA PHE A 39 -11.19 -16.49 -6.17
C PHE A 39 -11.34 -16.12 -4.70
N ARG A 40 -10.53 -16.70 -3.82
CA ARG A 40 -10.52 -16.38 -2.39
C ARG A 40 -10.17 -14.92 -2.14
N LEU A 41 -9.10 -14.41 -2.76
CA LEU A 41 -8.71 -13.00 -2.65
C LEU A 41 -9.76 -12.06 -3.26
N LEU A 42 -10.37 -12.44 -4.38
CA LEU A 42 -11.40 -11.64 -5.05
C LEU A 42 -12.69 -11.49 -4.23
N ARG A 43 -13.08 -12.51 -3.44
CA ARG A 43 -14.28 -12.44 -2.58
C ARG A 43 -14.21 -11.29 -1.57
N ARG A 44 -13.00 -10.83 -1.22
CA ARG A 44 -12.76 -9.71 -0.31
C ARG A 44 -13.03 -8.34 -0.94
N SER A 45 -13.08 -8.23 -2.28
CA SER A 45 -13.37 -6.94 -2.91
C SER A 45 -14.77 -6.44 -2.52
N PRO A 46 -14.91 -5.22 -1.98
CA PRO A 46 -16.21 -4.67 -1.61
C PRO A 46 -17.06 -4.35 -2.85
N ARG A 47 -16.43 -4.16 -4.02
CA ARG A 47 -17.11 -3.79 -5.26
C ARG A 47 -17.67 -5.02 -5.95
N GLU A 48 -18.99 -5.14 -5.98
CA GLU A 48 -19.66 -6.17 -6.78
C GLU A 48 -19.36 -6.03 -8.28
N ALA A 49 -19.15 -4.79 -8.76
CA ALA A 49 -18.80 -4.49 -10.14
C ALA A 49 -17.52 -5.21 -10.60
N ASP A 50 -16.46 -5.20 -9.79
CA ASP A 50 -15.18 -5.83 -10.13
C ASP A 50 -15.36 -7.35 -10.32
N ARG A 51 -16.15 -7.98 -9.45
CA ARG A 51 -16.50 -9.41 -9.53
C ARG A 51 -17.31 -9.73 -10.78
N LYS A 52 -18.31 -8.90 -11.11
CA LYS A 52 -19.13 -9.05 -12.32
C LYS A 52 -18.32 -8.87 -13.60
N GLN A 53 -17.42 -7.88 -13.63
CA GLN A 53 -16.55 -7.62 -14.77
C GLN A 53 -15.59 -8.79 -15.03
N LEU A 54 -14.96 -9.33 -13.98
CA LEU A 54 -14.12 -10.52 -14.13
C LEU A 54 -14.94 -11.73 -14.59
N ALA A 55 -16.11 -11.97 -13.99
CA ALA A 55 -16.98 -13.09 -14.37
C ALA A 55 -17.39 -13.03 -15.86
N MET A 56 -17.70 -11.84 -16.36
CA MET A 56 -18.02 -11.60 -17.77
C MET A 56 -16.80 -11.80 -18.68
N LEU A 57 -15.63 -11.26 -18.30
CA LEU A 57 -14.38 -11.46 -19.03
C LEU A 57 -14.05 -12.94 -19.17
N LEU A 58 -14.11 -13.68 -18.06
CA LEU A 58 -13.82 -15.11 -18.02
C LEU A 58 -14.86 -15.93 -18.80
N GLY A 59 -16.14 -15.55 -18.73
CA GLY A 59 -17.20 -16.24 -19.46
C GLY A 59 -17.05 -16.17 -20.98
N TRP A 60 -16.40 -15.14 -21.52
CA TRP A 60 -16.17 -14.99 -22.96
C TRP A 60 -14.76 -15.38 -23.40
N TRP A 61 -13.87 -15.69 -22.46
CA TRP A 61 -12.45 -15.85 -22.73
C TRP A 61 -12.17 -16.95 -23.75
N ASP A 62 -12.82 -18.11 -23.61
CA ASP A 62 -12.62 -19.25 -24.50
C ASP A 62 -13.56 -19.27 -25.72
N SER A 63 -13.79 -18.10 -26.31
CA SER A 63 -14.61 -17.95 -27.51
C SER A 63 -13.76 -17.71 -28.76
N ARG A 64 -14.31 -18.04 -29.95
CA ARG A 64 -13.66 -17.73 -31.23
C ARG A 64 -13.49 -16.21 -31.45
N LEU A 65 -14.42 -15.42 -30.92
CA LEU A 65 -14.35 -13.95 -30.97
C LEU A 65 -13.15 -13.45 -30.18
N THR A 66 -12.96 -13.95 -28.96
CA THR A 66 -11.79 -13.62 -28.14
C THR A 66 -10.50 -14.07 -28.83
N GLY A 67 -10.49 -15.25 -29.47
CA GLY A 67 -9.36 -15.66 -30.33
C GLY A 67 -8.98 -14.62 -31.38
N VAL A 68 -9.96 -14.04 -32.08
CA VAL A 68 -9.72 -12.97 -33.06
C VAL A 68 -9.17 -11.72 -32.38
N LEU A 69 -9.76 -11.29 -31.27
CA LEU A 69 -9.31 -10.12 -30.49
C LEU A 69 -7.88 -10.28 -29.95
N LEU A 70 -7.48 -11.52 -29.62
CA LEU A 70 -6.15 -11.87 -29.15
C LEU A 70 -5.14 -12.14 -30.30
N GLY A 71 -5.56 -11.98 -31.56
CA GLY A 71 -4.73 -12.22 -32.75
C GLY A 71 -4.41 -13.69 -33.00
N ALA A 72 -5.21 -14.62 -32.46
CA ALA A 72 -5.09 -16.06 -32.67
C ALA A 72 -5.99 -16.60 -33.81
N GLY A 73 -6.72 -15.72 -34.50
CA GLY A 73 -7.73 -16.08 -35.48
C GLY A 73 -9.01 -16.64 -34.83
N PRO A 74 -9.94 -17.25 -35.58
CA PRO A 74 -11.20 -17.79 -35.05
C PRO A 74 -11.01 -19.10 -34.26
N ARG A 75 -9.91 -19.22 -33.52
CA ARG A 75 -9.56 -20.35 -32.64
C ARG A 75 -9.92 -20.02 -31.21
N ARG A 76 -10.23 -21.03 -30.41
CA ARG A 76 -10.47 -20.87 -28.97
C ARG A 76 -9.15 -20.81 -28.25
N PHE A 77 -9.06 -20.06 -27.15
CA PHE A 77 -7.84 -19.95 -26.35
C PHE A 77 -7.35 -21.32 -25.85
N SER A 78 -8.28 -22.22 -25.53
CA SER A 78 -8.05 -23.63 -25.15
C SER A 78 -7.41 -24.49 -26.23
N THR A 79 -7.57 -24.12 -27.51
CA THR A 79 -7.01 -24.87 -28.65
C THR A 79 -5.62 -24.39 -29.06
N LEU A 80 -5.12 -23.32 -28.43
CA LEU A 80 -3.80 -22.77 -28.71
C LEU A 80 -2.73 -23.54 -27.95
N SER A 81 -1.55 -23.66 -28.54
CA SER A 81 -0.36 -24.12 -27.83
C SER A 81 0.04 -23.15 -26.72
N GLN A 82 0.86 -23.60 -25.76
CA GLN A 82 1.37 -22.74 -24.68
C GLN A 82 2.01 -21.45 -25.23
N GLN A 83 2.89 -21.58 -26.22
CA GLN A 83 3.56 -20.42 -26.84
C GLN A 83 2.57 -19.45 -27.49
N GLU A 84 1.54 -19.95 -28.17
CA GLU A 84 0.50 -19.11 -28.78
C GLU A 84 -0.35 -18.39 -27.73
N ARG A 85 -0.66 -19.04 -26.60
CA ARG A 85 -1.34 -18.40 -25.47
C ARG A 85 -0.50 -17.28 -24.86
N GLU A 86 0.81 -17.51 -24.70
CA GLU A 86 1.71 -16.47 -24.20
C GLU A 86 1.74 -15.26 -25.15
N GLN A 87 1.86 -15.49 -26.47
CA GLN A 87 1.82 -14.41 -27.46
C GLN A 87 0.49 -13.65 -27.45
N ALA A 88 -0.63 -14.35 -27.28
CA ALA A 88 -1.94 -13.72 -27.13
C ALA A 88 -2.00 -12.78 -25.91
N LEU A 89 -1.48 -13.20 -24.75
CA LEU A 89 -1.40 -12.35 -23.56
C LEU A 89 -0.43 -11.17 -23.76
N LEU A 90 0.74 -11.38 -24.36
CA LEU A 90 1.70 -10.30 -24.63
C LEU A 90 1.12 -9.22 -25.55
N ARG A 91 0.28 -9.57 -26.54
CA ARG A 91 -0.43 -8.58 -27.36
C ARG A 91 -1.34 -7.66 -26.55
N LEU A 92 -1.97 -8.18 -25.49
CA LEU A 92 -2.76 -7.35 -24.59
C LEU A 92 -1.85 -6.40 -23.80
N GLY A 93 -0.72 -6.89 -23.28
CA GLY A 93 0.27 -6.09 -22.55
C GLY A 93 0.95 -5.01 -23.42
N ASP A 94 1.19 -5.31 -24.69
CA ASP A 94 1.84 -4.41 -25.67
C ASP A 94 0.83 -3.50 -26.40
N SER A 95 -0.47 -3.62 -26.08
CA SER A 95 -1.52 -2.85 -26.72
C SER A 95 -1.32 -1.33 -26.57
N ARG A 96 -1.65 -0.58 -27.62
CA ARG A 96 -1.67 0.88 -27.58
C ARG A 96 -2.80 1.42 -26.68
N LEU A 97 -3.84 0.63 -26.45
CA LEU A 97 -5.02 1.02 -25.67
C LEU A 97 -4.82 0.74 -24.17
N GLY A 98 -4.92 1.79 -23.34
CA GLY A 98 -4.79 1.68 -21.88
C GLY A 98 -5.71 0.64 -21.22
N PRO A 99 -7.03 0.64 -21.51
CA PRO A 99 -7.95 -0.34 -20.94
C PRO A 99 -7.58 -1.80 -21.26
N VAL A 100 -7.02 -2.06 -22.45
CA VAL A 100 -6.58 -3.40 -22.86
C VAL A 100 -5.36 -3.84 -22.04
N ARG A 101 -4.40 -2.93 -21.82
CA ARG A 101 -3.25 -3.21 -20.94
C ARG A 101 -3.70 -3.44 -19.49
N ALA A 102 -4.69 -2.70 -18.99
CA ALA A 102 -5.21 -2.87 -17.64
C ALA A 102 -5.78 -4.29 -17.43
N ILE A 103 -6.47 -4.87 -18.43
CA ILE A 103 -6.91 -6.27 -18.39
C ILE A 103 -5.72 -7.22 -18.27
N PHE A 104 -4.69 -7.06 -19.10
CA PHE A 104 -3.48 -7.87 -19.02
C PHE A 104 -2.82 -7.79 -17.63
N GLN A 105 -2.66 -6.56 -17.10
CA GLN A 105 -2.04 -6.35 -15.79
C GLN A 105 -2.86 -7.01 -14.68
N ALA A 106 -4.19 -6.88 -14.69
CA ALA A 106 -5.04 -7.53 -13.70
C ALA A 106 -4.90 -9.06 -13.73
N LEU A 107 -4.90 -9.68 -14.91
CA LEU A 107 -4.73 -11.13 -15.06
C LEU A 107 -3.32 -11.60 -14.66
N LYS A 108 -2.28 -10.84 -15.03
CA LYS A 108 -0.89 -11.08 -14.63
C LYS A 108 -0.77 -11.05 -13.11
N GLN A 109 -1.22 -9.97 -12.49
CA GLN A 109 -1.12 -9.79 -11.04
C GLN A 109 -1.88 -10.88 -10.30
N ALA A 110 -3.13 -11.17 -10.70
CA ALA A 110 -3.90 -12.25 -10.09
C ALA A 110 -3.19 -13.61 -10.17
N SER A 111 -2.69 -13.98 -11.35
CA SER A 111 -2.05 -15.27 -11.58
C SER A 111 -0.72 -15.40 -10.85
N LEU A 112 0.16 -14.41 -11.00
CA LEU A 112 1.52 -14.45 -10.45
C LEU A 112 1.51 -14.29 -8.92
N LEU A 113 0.70 -13.37 -8.38
CA LEU A 113 0.55 -13.23 -6.93
C LEU A 113 0.03 -14.54 -6.32
N ALA A 114 -1.06 -15.09 -6.86
CA ALA A 114 -1.65 -16.31 -6.34
C ALA A 114 -0.69 -17.49 -6.39
N TYR A 115 0.08 -17.66 -7.47
CA TYR A 115 1.09 -18.72 -7.56
C TYR A 115 2.15 -18.58 -6.46
N ASN A 116 2.61 -17.37 -6.17
CA ASN A 116 3.73 -17.16 -5.25
C ASN A 116 3.34 -17.23 -3.78
N VAL A 117 2.08 -16.93 -3.44
CA VAL A 117 1.61 -16.93 -2.05
C VAL A 117 0.86 -18.20 -1.66
N THR A 118 0.47 -19.05 -2.61
CA THR A 118 -0.28 -20.29 -2.34
C THR A 118 0.66 -21.37 -1.77
N PRO A 119 0.40 -21.90 -0.55
CA PRO A 119 1.21 -22.98 0.02
C PRO A 119 1.08 -24.32 -0.73
N GLY A 120 0.03 -24.50 -1.51
CA GLY A 120 -0.22 -25.73 -2.25
C GLY A 120 -0.73 -26.90 -1.40
N PRO A 121 -1.00 -28.06 -2.03
CA PRO A 121 -1.63 -29.22 -1.36
C PRO A 121 -0.80 -29.81 -0.21
N THR A 122 0.52 -29.64 -0.24
CA THR A 122 1.46 -30.14 0.77
C THR A 122 1.67 -29.14 1.91
N GLY A 123 1.06 -27.95 1.85
CA GLY A 123 1.27 -26.86 2.81
C GLY A 123 2.58 -26.10 2.64
N THR A 124 3.41 -26.42 1.65
CA THR A 124 4.62 -25.68 1.30
C THR A 124 4.75 -25.54 -0.21
N ASN A 125 4.86 -24.30 -0.69
CA ASN A 125 5.01 -24.03 -2.12
C ASN A 125 6.38 -24.56 -2.60
N PRO A 126 6.42 -25.47 -3.60
CA PRO A 126 7.69 -25.98 -4.14
C PRO A 126 8.64 -24.87 -4.62
N LEU A 127 8.09 -23.77 -5.15
CA LEU A 127 8.89 -22.61 -5.57
C LEU A 127 9.76 -22.07 -4.43
N TRP A 128 9.21 -21.96 -3.21
CA TRP A 128 9.93 -21.38 -2.07
C TRP A 128 11.23 -22.14 -1.78
N ARG A 129 11.19 -23.48 -1.90
CA ARG A 129 12.38 -24.32 -1.75
C ARG A 129 13.41 -24.04 -2.83
N GLU A 130 12.99 -23.99 -4.09
CA GLU A 130 13.89 -23.76 -5.24
C GLU A 130 14.58 -22.40 -5.20
N ILE A 131 13.93 -21.39 -4.63
CA ILE A 131 14.48 -20.02 -4.53
C ILE A 131 15.11 -19.72 -3.15
N GLY A 132 15.15 -20.70 -2.25
CA GLY A 132 15.69 -20.54 -0.89
C GLY A 132 14.86 -19.64 0.03
N TYR A 133 13.60 -19.37 -0.31
CA TYR A 133 12.69 -18.53 0.49
C TYR A 133 12.06 -19.34 1.64
N PRO A 134 12.04 -18.81 2.88
CA PRO A 134 11.51 -19.55 4.02
C PRO A 134 10.00 -19.73 3.92
N ALA A 135 9.52 -20.94 4.21
CA ALA A 135 8.10 -21.20 4.42
C ALA A 135 7.58 -20.43 5.66
N PRO A 136 6.25 -20.21 5.77
CA PRO A 136 5.65 -19.62 6.95
C PRO A 136 6.09 -20.33 8.24
N GLN A 137 6.61 -19.57 9.19
CA GLN A 137 7.21 -20.10 10.41
C GLN A 137 6.26 -20.09 11.61
N GLY A 138 5.03 -19.59 11.42
CA GLY A 138 4.02 -19.46 12.49
C GLY A 138 4.37 -18.38 13.51
N PRO A 139 3.64 -18.27 14.63
CA PRO A 139 3.96 -17.29 15.67
C PRO A 139 5.25 -17.66 16.44
N LEU A 140 5.86 -16.69 17.11
CA LEU A 140 6.95 -16.96 18.03
C LEU A 140 6.41 -17.48 19.36
N GLY A 141 7.02 -18.53 19.91
CA GLY A 141 6.64 -19.05 21.24
C GLY A 141 6.84 -18.03 22.37
N SER A 142 7.71 -17.05 22.17
CA SER A 142 7.96 -15.92 23.07
C SER A 142 7.02 -14.74 22.86
N ALA A 143 6.08 -14.80 21.91
CA ALA A 143 5.21 -13.67 21.60
C ALA A 143 4.37 -13.25 22.84
N PRO A 144 4.34 -11.95 23.18
CA PRO A 144 3.53 -11.42 24.28
C PRO A 144 2.05 -11.76 24.15
N GLN A 145 1.31 -11.67 25.26
CA GLN A 145 -0.15 -11.69 25.19
C GLN A 145 -0.66 -10.39 24.55
N PRO A 146 -1.75 -10.44 23.77
CA PRO A 146 -2.38 -9.24 23.23
C PRO A 146 -2.74 -8.26 24.36
N ALA A 147 -2.29 -7.01 24.23
CA ALA A 147 -2.52 -5.97 25.25
C ALA A 147 -3.92 -5.35 25.17
N LEU A 148 -4.58 -5.46 24.01
CA LEU A 148 -5.89 -4.87 23.75
C LEU A 148 -6.98 -5.94 23.81
N THR A 149 -8.15 -5.57 24.34
CA THR A 149 -9.35 -6.42 24.32
C THR A 149 -10.47 -5.68 23.60
N PRO A 150 -10.48 -5.67 22.25
CA PRO A 150 -11.52 -4.99 21.50
C PRO A 150 -12.86 -5.69 21.64
N LEU A 151 -13.92 -4.91 21.63
CA LEU A 151 -15.31 -5.35 21.63
C LEU A 151 -15.72 -5.80 20.22
N ARG A 152 -16.55 -6.85 20.15
CA ARG A 152 -17.23 -7.28 18.94
C ARG A 152 -18.71 -7.44 19.27
N TYR A 153 -19.57 -6.91 18.40
CA TYR A 153 -21.01 -7.04 18.52
C TYR A 153 -21.55 -7.96 17.43
N THR A 154 -22.34 -8.95 17.82
CA THR A 154 -23.06 -9.86 16.90
C THR A 154 -24.55 -9.58 16.86
N GLU A 155 -25.02 -8.64 17.67
CA GLU A 155 -26.42 -8.22 17.79
C GLU A 155 -26.50 -6.70 17.61
N ASN A 156 -27.69 -6.23 17.23
CA ASN A 156 -27.92 -4.79 17.07
C ASN A 156 -27.67 -4.06 18.39
N THR A 157 -26.78 -3.07 18.35
CA THR A 157 -26.30 -2.38 19.55
C THR A 157 -26.38 -0.87 19.38
N THR A 158 -26.73 -0.16 20.45
CA THR A 158 -26.63 1.31 20.52
C THR A 158 -25.66 1.72 21.62
N LEU A 159 -24.70 2.57 21.28
CA LEU A 159 -23.70 3.10 22.19
C LEU A 159 -23.79 4.63 22.25
N THR A 160 -23.27 5.21 23.33
CA THR A 160 -23.11 6.66 23.50
C THR A 160 -21.70 6.94 23.99
N CYS A 161 -21.13 8.06 23.54
CA CYS A 161 -19.84 8.57 23.99
C CYS A 161 -19.75 10.09 23.77
N ASP A 162 -18.66 10.73 24.20
CA ASP A 162 -18.38 12.11 23.85
C ASP A 162 -17.89 12.21 22.40
N VAL A 163 -16.94 11.35 22.02
CA VAL A 163 -16.33 11.34 20.69
C VAL A 163 -16.32 9.93 20.12
N VAL A 164 -16.79 9.79 18.88
CA VAL A 164 -16.62 8.56 18.10
C VAL A 164 -15.56 8.76 17.02
N ILE A 165 -14.60 7.85 16.97
CA ILE A 165 -13.49 7.85 16.01
C ILE A 165 -13.73 6.74 14.99
N VAL A 166 -13.72 7.08 13.71
CA VAL A 166 -13.92 6.14 12.61
C VAL A 166 -12.57 5.84 11.96
N GLY A 167 -12.10 4.61 12.13
CA GLY A 167 -10.75 4.18 11.75
C GLY A 167 -9.80 4.15 12.95
N SER A 168 -8.96 3.12 13.00
CA SER A 168 -8.00 2.90 14.11
C SER A 168 -6.54 3.02 13.68
N GLY A 169 -6.28 3.56 12.48
CA GLY A 169 -4.93 3.71 11.92
C GLY A 169 -4.05 4.71 12.69
N ALA A 170 -2.95 5.14 12.07
CA ALA A 170 -2.02 6.14 12.63
C ALA A 170 -2.77 7.32 13.28
N GLY A 171 -3.62 7.98 12.49
CA GLY A 171 -4.40 9.11 12.99
C GLY A 171 -5.44 8.75 14.05
N GLY A 172 -6.15 7.63 13.86
CA GLY A 172 -7.20 7.18 14.78
C GLY A 172 -6.67 6.78 16.15
N GLY A 173 -5.54 6.09 16.19
CA GLY A 173 -4.86 5.72 17.43
C GLY A 173 -4.41 6.95 18.21
N THR A 174 -3.66 7.86 17.58
CA THR A 174 -3.19 9.08 18.23
C THR A 174 -4.34 9.95 18.72
N ALA A 175 -5.37 10.16 17.89
CA ALA A 175 -6.52 10.96 18.30
C ALA A 175 -7.27 10.32 19.49
N ALA A 176 -7.39 8.99 19.51
CA ALA A 176 -8.03 8.27 20.61
C ALA A 176 -7.30 8.48 21.94
N ALA A 177 -5.97 8.38 21.94
CA ALA A 177 -5.17 8.59 23.14
C ALA A 177 -5.36 10.01 23.69
N VAL A 178 -5.13 11.01 22.85
CA VAL A 178 -5.23 12.42 23.24
C VAL A 178 -6.61 12.78 23.79
N LEU A 179 -7.69 12.29 23.15
CA LEU A 179 -9.05 12.58 23.58
C LEU A 179 -9.41 11.83 24.88
N ALA A 180 -9.03 10.56 25.01
CA ALA A 180 -9.32 9.77 26.20
C ALA A 180 -8.54 10.25 27.42
N GLU A 181 -7.26 10.60 27.25
CA GLU A 181 -6.42 11.19 28.30
C GLU A 181 -6.92 12.58 28.75
N ALA A 182 -7.62 13.31 27.89
CA ALA A 182 -8.34 14.53 28.25
C ALA A 182 -9.63 14.27 29.07
N GLY A 183 -9.95 13.00 29.38
CA GLY A 183 -11.09 12.60 30.18
C GLY A 183 -12.41 12.45 29.41
N LEU A 184 -12.37 12.47 28.08
CA LEU A 184 -13.55 12.26 27.24
C LEU A 184 -13.87 10.77 27.09
N ASP A 185 -15.14 10.41 27.02
CA ASP A 185 -15.56 9.06 26.65
C ASP A 185 -15.37 8.86 25.13
N VAL A 186 -14.47 7.96 24.76
CA VAL A 186 -14.08 7.71 23.37
C VAL A 186 -14.45 6.29 22.93
N ILE A 187 -15.09 6.18 21.77
CA ILE A 187 -15.28 4.92 21.05
C ILE A 187 -14.50 4.97 19.75
N VAL A 188 -13.65 3.97 19.49
CA VAL A 188 -12.95 3.78 18.21
C VAL A 188 -13.61 2.65 17.44
N LEU A 189 -14.03 2.90 16.21
CA LEU A 189 -14.65 1.92 15.32
C LEU A 189 -13.68 1.53 14.19
N GLU A 190 -13.33 0.25 14.12
CA GLU A 190 -12.48 -0.34 13.08
C GLU A 190 -13.27 -1.35 12.25
N ARG A 191 -13.13 -1.28 10.91
CA ARG A 191 -13.81 -2.21 10.00
C ARG A 191 -13.18 -3.61 10.01
N GLY A 192 -11.87 -3.69 10.20
CA GLY A 192 -11.11 -4.93 10.23
C GLY A 192 -11.14 -5.62 11.60
N ASN A 193 -10.37 -6.70 11.70
CA ASN A 193 -10.20 -7.46 12.94
C ASN A 193 -8.91 -7.03 13.67
N TYR A 194 -8.77 -7.46 14.92
CA TYR A 194 -7.54 -7.32 15.69
C TYR A 194 -6.65 -8.55 15.50
N TYR A 195 -5.38 -8.29 15.22
CA TYR A 195 -4.31 -9.27 15.12
C TYR A 195 -3.10 -8.72 15.86
N ASP A 196 -2.45 -9.56 16.65
CA ASP A 196 -1.29 -9.21 17.45
C ASP A 196 -0.11 -10.15 17.16
N ASP A 197 0.95 -10.08 17.96
CA ASP A 197 2.24 -10.73 17.68
C ASP A 197 2.12 -12.26 17.48
N ARG A 198 1.12 -12.86 18.14
CA ARG A 198 0.77 -14.30 18.09
C ARG A 198 -0.04 -14.73 16.88
N ASP A 199 -0.56 -13.78 16.10
CA ASP A 199 -1.34 -14.07 14.89
C ASP A 199 -0.46 -13.98 13.64
N PHE A 200 0.74 -13.42 13.75
CA PHE A 200 1.64 -13.21 12.62
C PHE A 200 2.54 -14.43 12.32
N GLY A 201 3.08 -14.48 11.10
CA GLY A 201 3.98 -15.54 10.66
C GLY A 201 3.32 -16.66 9.85
N ALA A 202 2.02 -16.53 9.53
CA ALA A 202 1.28 -17.45 8.67
C ALA A 202 1.53 -17.27 7.15
N GLY A 203 2.48 -16.40 6.78
CA GLY A 203 2.91 -16.17 5.39
C GLY A 203 2.18 -15.02 4.69
N GLU A 204 2.63 -14.73 3.46
CA GLU A 204 2.14 -13.59 2.67
C GLU A 204 0.63 -13.64 2.43
N LEU A 205 0.10 -14.81 2.08
CA LEU A 205 -1.33 -14.98 1.80
C LEU A 205 -2.21 -14.63 2.99
N ALA A 206 -1.90 -15.17 4.17
CA ALA A 206 -2.67 -14.89 5.39
C ALA A 206 -2.62 -13.40 5.72
N ALA A 207 -1.45 -12.77 5.61
CA ALA A 207 -1.31 -11.33 5.83
C ALA A 207 -2.10 -10.49 4.81
N LEU A 208 -2.08 -10.88 3.53
CA LEU A 208 -2.90 -10.22 2.50
C LEU A 208 -4.40 -10.32 2.83
N GLU A 209 -4.85 -11.43 3.40
CA GLU A 209 -6.25 -11.68 3.78
C GLU A 209 -6.67 -10.95 5.08
N GLN A 210 -5.75 -10.82 6.02
CA GLN A 210 -6.04 -10.34 7.38
C GLN A 210 -5.70 -8.87 7.56
N LEU A 211 -4.58 -8.40 6.99
CA LEU A 211 -3.97 -7.12 7.34
C LEU A 211 -4.09 -6.07 6.24
N TYR A 212 -4.23 -6.46 4.97
CA TYR A 212 -4.29 -5.52 3.84
C TYR A 212 -5.69 -5.36 3.28
N ALA A 213 -6.01 -4.16 2.79
CA ALA A 213 -7.17 -3.93 1.97
C ALA A 213 -7.12 -4.83 0.70
N PRO A 214 -8.26 -5.35 0.22
CA PRO A 214 -8.28 -6.12 -1.02
C PRO A 214 -7.73 -5.29 -2.18
N GLY A 215 -6.91 -5.92 -3.02
CA GLY A 215 -6.08 -5.28 -4.06
C GLY A 215 -6.83 -4.22 -4.85
N ALA A 216 -6.64 -2.96 -4.46
CA ALA A 216 -7.23 -1.81 -5.11
C ALA A 216 -6.21 -1.21 -6.09
N SER A 217 -6.69 -0.76 -7.24
CA SER A 217 -5.90 0.03 -8.18
C SER A 217 -6.64 1.30 -8.52
N SER A 218 -5.95 2.29 -9.10
CA SER A 218 -6.65 3.40 -9.73
C SER A 218 -7.52 2.89 -10.89
N ALA A 219 -8.62 3.58 -11.17
CA ALA A 219 -9.62 3.18 -12.15
C ALA A 219 -9.04 2.95 -13.55
N GLU A 220 -7.97 3.68 -13.88
CA GLU A 220 -7.28 3.56 -15.17
C GLU A 220 -6.24 2.44 -15.22
N GLY A 221 -5.92 1.80 -14.09
CA GLY A 221 -4.83 0.83 -13.98
C GLY A 221 -3.44 1.48 -14.01
N GLN A 222 -3.32 2.72 -13.52
CA GLN A 222 -2.05 3.44 -13.44
C GLN A 222 -1.18 2.92 -12.30
N ILE A 223 -1.79 2.66 -11.14
CA ILE A 223 -1.06 2.39 -9.89
C ILE A 223 -1.88 1.48 -8.97
N THR A 224 -1.19 0.57 -8.29
CA THR A 224 -1.79 -0.30 -7.26
C THR A 224 -1.69 0.38 -5.91
N LEU A 225 -2.76 0.32 -5.12
CA LEU A 225 -2.83 0.90 -3.79
C LEU A 225 -2.61 -0.19 -2.75
N VAL A 226 -1.72 0.07 -1.80
CA VAL A 226 -1.46 -0.84 -0.68
C VAL A 226 -1.85 -0.11 0.61
N ALA A 227 -2.82 -0.66 1.34
CA ALA A 227 -3.33 -0.06 2.57
C ALA A 227 -3.62 -1.13 3.63
N GLY A 228 -3.38 -0.82 4.90
CA GLY A 228 -3.75 -1.69 6.03
C GLY A 228 -5.26 -1.71 6.29
N THR A 229 -5.79 -2.81 6.82
CA THR A 229 -7.21 -3.01 7.16
C THR A 229 -7.35 -4.00 8.33
N CYS A 230 -6.92 -3.55 9.50
CA CYS A 230 -7.00 -4.24 10.78
C CYS A 230 -6.97 -3.18 11.90
N LEU A 231 -7.19 -3.57 13.15
CA LEU A 231 -7.02 -2.66 14.28
C LEU A 231 -5.58 -2.13 14.31
N GLY A 232 -5.40 -0.81 14.24
CA GLY A 232 -4.10 -0.15 14.05
C GLY A 232 -3.79 0.23 12.60
N GLY A 233 -4.58 -0.25 11.64
CA GLY A 233 -4.55 0.09 10.23
C GLY A 233 -3.17 -0.04 9.59
N GLY A 234 -2.77 0.98 8.84
CA GLY A 234 -1.49 1.01 8.12
C GLY A 234 -0.26 0.83 9.03
N THR A 235 -0.33 1.16 10.32
CA THR A 235 0.84 1.05 11.22
C THR A 235 1.20 -0.40 11.58
N VAL A 236 0.26 -1.34 11.39
CA VAL A 236 0.51 -2.77 11.56
C VAL A 236 1.29 -3.35 10.38
N VAL A 237 1.24 -2.72 9.20
CA VAL A 237 1.85 -3.23 7.96
C VAL A 237 2.93 -2.31 7.37
N ASN A 238 3.07 -1.09 7.87
CA ASN A 238 4.09 -0.16 7.39
C ASN A 238 5.51 -0.66 7.70
N TRP A 239 6.48 0.02 7.08
CA TRP A 239 7.88 -0.39 7.11
C TRP A 239 8.74 0.21 8.21
N SER A 240 8.07 0.76 9.22
CA SER A 240 8.65 1.46 10.35
C SER A 240 9.45 2.72 10.04
N THR A 241 9.62 3.13 8.78
CA THR A 241 10.34 4.36 8.41
C THR A 241 9.69 5.60 9.00
N SER A 242 10.49 6.41 9.71
CA SER A 242 10.00 7.52 10.54
C SER A 242 10.71 8.83 10.21
N LEU A 243 10.27 9.52 9.17
CA LEU A 243 10.89 10.79 8.74
C LEU A 243 10.02 11.99 9.15
N PRO A 244 10.59 13.08 9.68
CA PRO A 244 9.85 14.31 9.90
C PRO A 244 9.47 14.95 8.56
N THR A 245 8.37 15.72 8.55
CA THR A 245 7.98 16.51 7.37
C THR A 245 9.06 17.54 7.05
N PRO A 246 9.61 17.59 5.82
CA PRO A 246 10.65 18.56 5.48
C PRO A 246 10.15 20.01 5.56
N ASP A 247 11.01 20.95 5.94
CA ASP A 247 10.63 22.35 6.14
C ASP A 247 10.13 23.04 4.87
N THR A 248 10.67 22.68 3.71
CA THR A 248 10.18 23.18 2.41
C THR A 248 8.73 22.78 2.16
N VAL A 249 8.35 21.56 2.56
CA VAL A 249 6.98 21.05 2.45
C VAL A 249 6.06 21.72 3.47
N ARG A 250 6.54 21.92 4.70
CA ARG A 250 5.81 22.66 5.74
C ARG A 250 5.50 24.09 5.30
N ALA A 251 6.47 24.78 4.70
CA ALA A 251 6.29 26.12 4.15
C ALA A 251 5.26 26.14 3.01
N GLU A 252 5.30 25.16 2.11
CA GLU A 252 4.31 24.99 1.05
C GLU A 252 2.90 24.77 1.59
N TRP A 253 2.74 23.94 2.62
CA TRP A 253 1.46 23.69 3.29
C TRP A 253 0.92 24.94 3.99
N ALA A 254 1.80 25.69 4.66
CA ALA A 254 1.46 26.97 5.28
C ALA A 254 1.00 28.01 4.25
N ALA A 255 1.62 28.05 3.07
CA ALA A 255 1.22 28.93 1.97
C ALA A 255 -0.20 28.63 1.42
N LEU A 256 -0.72 27.42 1.63
CA LEU A 256 -2.10 27.04 1.31
C LEU A 256 -3.11 27.41 2.42
N GLY A 257 -2.65 28.11 3.46
CA GLY A 257 -3.46 28.63 4.56
C GLY A 257 -3.49 27.76 5.82
N ALA A 258 -2.82 26.61 5.81
CA ALA A 258 -2.63 25.78 7.01
C ALA A 258 -1.33 26.19 7.74
N LYS A 259 -1.32 27.43 8.24
CA LYS A 259 -0.11 28.10 8.77
C LYS A 259 0.58 27.36 9.91
N GLN A 260 -0.18 26.65 10.74
CA GLN A 260 0.32 25.88 11.89
C GLN A 260 1.44 24.89 11.52
N PHE A 261 1.48 24.42 10.28
CA PHE A 261 2.55 23.51 9.83
C PHE A 261 3.94 24.16 9.83
N ALA A 262 4.03 25.48 9.67
CA ALA A 262 5.28 26.25 9.73
C ALA A 262 5.49 26.91 11.10
N GLU A 263 4.69 26.56 12.11
CA GLU A 263 4.75 27.12 13.46
C GLU A 263 5.26 26.08 14.47
N ALA A 264 5.66 26.55 15.66
CA ALA A 264 6.25 25.72 16.71
C ALA A 264 5.34 24.60 17.22
N GLU A 265 4.02 24.74 17.07
CA GLU A 265 3.07 23.69 17.47
C GLU A 265 3.30 22.39 16.70
N PHE A 266 3.63 22.46 15.40
CA PHE A 266 3.86 21.26 14.61
C PHE A 266 5.21 20.61 14.93
N ASP A 267 6.24 21.40 15.26
CA ASP A 267 7.52 20.88 15.76
C ASP A 267 7.31 20.10 17.07
N GLU A 268 6.54 20.66 18.01
CA GLU A 268 6.22 20.00 19.26
C GLU A 268 5.40 18.72 19.03
N ALA A 269 4.44 18.74 18.12
CA ALA A 269 3.66 17.54 17.77
C ALA A 269 4.55 16.43 17.16
N LEU A 270 5.46 16.78 16.24
CA LEU A 270 6.42 15.83 15.67
C LEU A 270 7.34 15.25 16.74
N LYS A 271 7.78 16.05 17.71
CA LYS A 271 8.60 15.61 18.83
C LYS A 271 7.85 14.63 19.73
N VAL A 272 6.66 14.99 20.21
CA VAL A 272 5.82 14.12 21.05
C VAL A 272 5.56 12.77 20.37
N VAL A 273 5.24 12.78 19.08
CA VAL A 273 5.03 11.56 18.30
C VAL A 273 6.32 10.73 18.19
N SER A 274 7.44 11.37 17.85
CA SER A 274 8.72 10.68 17.69
C SER A 274 9.17 10.01 18.99
N GLU A 275 8.98 10.68 20.12
CA GLU A 275 9.24 10.14 21.46
C GLU A 275 8.31 8.97 21.78
N ARG A 276 6.99 9.11 21.58
CA ARG A 276 6.02 8.06 21.88
C ARG A 276 6.23 6.79 21.07
N LEU A 277 6.64 6.94 19.82
CA LEU A 277 6.93 5.86 18.89
C LEU A 277 8.34 5.27 19.04
N ALA A 278 9.14 5.77 19.98
CA ALA A 278 10.54 5.39 20.19
C ALA A 278 11.36 5.40 18.88
N VAL A 279 11.21 6.48 18.09
CA VAL A 279 11.91 6.62 16.81
C VAL A 279 13.43 6.62 17.04
N THR A 280 14.14 5.70 16.38
CA THR A 280 15.59 5.54 16.55
C THR A 280 16.27 5.12 15.24
N ASP A 281 17.50 5.58 15.02
CA ASP A 281 18.38 5.12 13.94
C ASP A 281 19.33 4.00 14.39
N THR A 282 19.47 3.78 15.70
CA THR A 282 20.34 2.76 16.29
C THR A 282 19.92 1.33 15.97
N ARG A 283 18.66 1.13 15.54
CA ARG A 283 18.07 -0.16 15.15
C ARG A 283 17.91 -0.32 13.65
N SER A 284 18.77 0.33 12.87
CA SER A 284 18.81 0.22 11.41
C SER A 284 20.15 -0.36 10.91
N PRO A 285 20.56 -1.56 11.36
CA PRO A 285 21.77 -2.20 10.88
C PRO A 285 21.68 -2.49 9.38
N LEU A 286 22.83 -2.50 8.72
CA LEU A 286 22.92 -2.71 7.29
C LEU A 286 22.58 -4.17 6.95
N SER A 287 21.48 -4.38 6.22
CA SER A 287 21.20 -5.66 5.58
C SER A 287 22.01 -5.82 4.29
N ALA A 288 22.14 -7.03 3.75
CA ALA A 288 22.81 -7.25 2.46
C ALA A 288 22.14 -6.43 1.33
N ARG A 289 20.81 -6.31 1.38
CA ARG A 289 20.02 -5.45 0.48
C ARG A 289 20.35 -3.97 0.66
N ASP A 290 20.34 -3.45 1.89
CA ASP A 290 20.67 -2.05 2.14
C ASP A 290 22.11 -1.73 1.75
N GLY A 291 23.02 -2.70 1.91
CA GLY A 291 24.40 -2.61 1.46
C GLY A 291 24.56 -2.49 -0.05
N VAL A 292 23.57 -2.90 -0.85
CA VAL A 292 23.54 -2.65 -2.31
C VAL A 292 23.30 -1.17 -2.59
N LEU A 293 22.29 -0.57 -1.96
CA LEU A 293 22.02 0.86 -2.10
C LEU A 293 23.20 1.69 -1.61
N GLU A 294 23.72 1.38 -0.41
CA GLU A 294 24.82 2.13 0.20
C GLU A 294 26.07 2.13 -0.67
N ARG A 295 26.56 0.94 -1.06
CA ARG A 295 27.79 0.85 -1.87
C ARG A 295 27.61 1.44 -3.28
N GLY A 296 26.44 1.25 -3.89
CA GLY A 296 26.16 1.76 -5.23
C GLY A 296 26.10 3.29 -5.27
N ALA A 297 25.37 3.90 -4.32
CA ALA A 297 25.27 5.35 -4.22
C ALA A 297 26.63 5.98 -3.85
N GLN A 298 27.38 5.39 -2.90
CA GLN A 298 28.72 5.88 -2.55
C GLN A 298 29.71 5.80 -3.72
N ALA A 299 29.65 4.73 -4.53
CA ALA A 299 30.48 4.60 -5.73
C ALA A 299 30.17 5.67 -6.79
N LEU A 300 28.95 6.23 -6.77
CA LEU A 300 28.56 7.38 -7.61
C LEU A 300 28.88 8.74 -6.96
N GLY A 301 29.42 8.75 -5.74
CA GLY A 301 29.67 9.97 -4.97
C GLY A 301 28.42 10.58 -4.34
N TRP A 302 27.34 9.81 -4.21
CA TRP A 302 26.07 10.28 -3.63
C TRP A 302 25.99 10.01 -2.13
N ASP A 303 25.33 10.92 -1.42
CA ASP A 303 25.10 10.79 0.02
C ASP A 303 24.04 9.73 0.33
N VAL A 304 24.34 8.93 1.35
CA VAL A 304 23.43 7.90 1.90
C VAL A 304 23.30 8.12 3.39
N SER A 305 22.08 8.08 3.90
CA SER A 305 21.81 8.20 5.33
C SER A 305 21.12 6.95 5.88
N THR A 306 21.32 6.70 7.17
CA THR A 306 20.52 5.73 7.92
C THR A 306 19.07 6.21 8.02
N LEU A 307 18.11 5.30 7.80
CA LEU A 307 16.70 5.58 8.02
C LEU A 307 16.35 5.36 9.51
N PRO A 308 15.79 6.36 10.19
CA PRO A 308 15.21 6.18 11.53
C PRO A 308 13.92 5.34 11.47
N ARG A 309 13.69 4.53 12.51
CA ARG A 309 12.58 3.57 12.57
C ARG A 309 11.85 3.61 13.91
N ASN A 310 10.53 3.42 13.92
CA ASN A 310 9.71 3.27 15.15
C ASN A 310 9.72 1.82 15.68
N VAL A 311 10.83 1.41 16.28
CA VAL A 311 11.00 0.06 16.83
C VAL A 311 11.63 0.11 18.22
N THR A 312 11.26 -0.82 19.10
CA THR A 312 11.89 -0.96 20.41
C THR A 312 13.23 -1.67 20.34
N ASP A 313 13.90 -1.74 21.49
CA ASP A 313 15.14 -2.50 21.66
C ASP A 313 15.03 -4.02 21.43
N ALA A 314 13.80 -4.55 21.39
CA ALA A 314 13.57 -5.93 21.02
C ALA A 314 13.80 -6.18 19.52
N CYS A 315 13.85 -5.14 18.68
CA CYS A 315 14.12 -5.28 17.26
C CYS A 315 15.61 -5.61 17.04
N ASP A 316 15.88 -6.85 16.65
CA ASP A 316 17.20 -7.30 16.22
C ASP A 316 17.50 -6.96 14.75
N ALA A 317 16.46 -6.56 13.98
CA ALA A 317 16.55 -6.35 12.53
C ALA A 317 17.18 -7.57 11.81
N GLY A 318 16.94 -8.77 12.34
CA GLY A 318 17.56 -10.01 11.91
C GLY A 318 16.88 -10.63 10.68
N LYS A 319 17.05 -11.95 10.55
CA LYS A 319 16.62 -12.72 9.37
C LYS A 319 15.12 -12.62 9.09
N GLU A 320 14.30 -12.49 10.12
CA GLU A 320 12.84 -12.49 9.98
C GLU A 320 12.23 -11.09 9.85
N CYS A 321 13.01 -10.04 10.15
CA CYS A 321 12.49 -8.68 10.21
C CYS A 321 12.03 -8.13 8.85
N GLY A 322 12.46 -8.72 7.74
CA GLY A 322 11.98 -8.32 6.42
C GLY A 322 10.51 -8.68 6.21
N SER A 323 9.97 -9.64 6.97
CA SER A 323 8.55 -9.99 6.95
C SER A 323 7.68 -9.07 7.80
N CYS A 324 8.24 -8.05 8.46
CA CYS A 324 7.51 -7.18 9.39
C CYS A 324 6.38 -6.35 8.72
N GLY A 325 6.39 -6.23 7.38
CA GLY A 325 5.23 -5.71 6.63
C GLY A 325 3.98 -6.60 6.74
N TYR A 326 4.15 -7.89 7.05
CA TYR A 326 3.08 -8.87 7.25
C TYR A 326 2.74 -9.09 8.74
N GLY A 327 3.09 -8.11 9.58
CA GLY A 327 2.96 -8.19 11.04
C GLY A 327 4.28 -8.54 11.74
N CYS A 328 4.56 -7.86 12.84
CA CYS A 328 5.82 -8.01 13.58
C CYS A 328 5.71 -9.15 14.61
N ARG A 329 6.19 -10.35 14.27
CA ARG A 329 6.18 -11.51 15.19
C ARG A 329 6.94 -11.26 16.50
N VAL A 330 7.98 -10.44 16.45
CA VAL A 330 8.83 -10.09 17.62
C VAL A 330 8.10 -9.14 18.59
N GLY A 331 7.07 -8.43 18.13
CA GLY A 331 6.40 -7.39 18.92
C GLY A 331 7.21 -6.11 19.09
N ALA A 332 8.29 -5.91 18.33
CA ALA A 332 9.16 -4.76 18.46
C ALA A 332 8.68 -3.51 17.69
N LYS A 333 7.84 -3.68 16.66
CA LYS A 333 7.33 -2.55 15.88
C LYS A 333 6.33 -1.73 16.70
N GLN A 334 6.60 -0.43 16.83
CA GLN A 334 5.75 0.52 17.54
C GLN A 334 4.56 0.98 16.67
N SER A 335 3.74 0.02 16.26
CA SER A 335 2.43 0.31 15.65
C SER A 335 1.50 0.97 16.69
N VAL A 336 0.43 1.63 16.26
CA VAL A 336 -0.48 2.28 17.22
C VAL A 336 -1.18 1.30 18.15
N THR A 337 -1.24 0.00 17.83
CA THR A 337 -1.73 -1.04 18.75
C THR A 337 -0.82 -1.26 19.96
N LYS A 338 0.47 -0.92 19.82
CA LYS A 338 1.51 -1.02 20.86
C LYS A 338 1.81 0.34 21.52
N THR A 339 1.30 1.43 20.93
CA THR A 339 1.47 2.80 21.43
C THR A 339 0.12 3.44 21.76
N TRP A 340 -0.39 4.30 20.88
CA TRP A 340 -1.51 5.18 21.17
C TRP A 340 -2.83 4.46 21.48
N LEU A 341 -3.17 3.35 20.81
CA LEU A 341 -4.38 2.59 21.16
C LEU A 341 -4.25 1.89 22.51
N ALA A 342 -3.04 1.52 22.92
CA ALA A 342 -2.80 1.00 24.26
C ALA A 342 -2.99 2.10 25.30
N ASP A 343 -2.51 3.32 25.05
CA ASP A 343 -2.72 4.48 25.92
C ASP A 343 -4.21 4.84 26.00
N ALA A 344 -4.89 4.90 24.85
CA ALA A 344 -6.31 5.17 24.78
C ALA A 344 -7.12 4.14 25.58
N ALA A 345 -6.83 2.85 25.40
CA ALA A 345 -7.52 1.78 26.14
C ALA A 345 -7.24 1.87 27.65
N ALA A 346 -5.99 2.18 28.05
CA ALA A 346 -5.63 2.41 29.45
C ALA A 346 -6.37 3.63 30.06
N ALA A 347 -6.63 4.65 29.25
CA ALA A 347 -7.45 5.82 29.60
C ALA A 347 -8.97 5.56 29.50
N GLY A 348 -9.40 4.34 29.17
CA GLY A 348 -10.81 3.94 29.16
C GLY A 348 -11.52 4.01 27.79
N ALA A 349 -10.80 4.30 26.71
CA ALA A 349 -11.36 4.25 25.36
C ALA A 349 -11.84 2.83 25.00
N ARG A 350 -12.99 2.75 24.34
CA ARG A 350 -13.58 1.48 23.90
C ARG A 350 -13.24 1.23 22.44
N LEU A 351 -12.52 0.14 22.18
CA LEU A 351 -12.16 -0.27 20.83
C LEU A 351 -13.20 -1.28 20.31
N VAL A 352 -13.79 -1.01 19.16
CA VAL A 352 -14.78 -1.90 18.52
C VAL A 352 -14.25 -2.30 17.16
N VAL A 353 -14.08 -3.61 16.94
CA VAL A 353 -13.67 -4.19 15.66
C VAL A 353 -14.87 -4.72 14.89
N ASP A 354 -14.67 -5.07 13.62
CA ASP A 354 -15.76 -5.53 12.74
C ASP A 354 -16.91 -4.52 12.65
N ALA A 355 -16.57 -3.23 12.62
CA ALA A 355 -17.50 -2.11 12.58
C ALA A 355 -17.30 -1.27 11.30
N ASN A 356 -18.00 -1.64 10.23
CA ASN A 356 -17.91 -0.92 8.96
C ASN A 356 -18.83 0.31 8.96
N VAL A 357 -18.30 1.47 9.34
CA VAL A 357 -19.04 2.74 9.36
C VAL A 357 -19.41 3.18 7.95
N ARG A 358 -20.71 3.29 7.66
CA ARG A 358 -21.22 3.67 6.34
C ARG A 358 -21.70 5.12 6.27
N ARG A 359 -22.17 5.69 7.39
CA ARG A 359 -22.79 7.02 7.42
C ARG A 359 -22.56 7.74 8.74
N ILE A 360 -22.28 9.04 8.64
CA ILE A 360 -22.35 10.01 9.74
C ILE A 360 -23.74 10.64 9.71
N HIS A 361 -24.44 10.64 10.84
CA HIS A 361 -25.78 11.21 10.96
C HIS A 361 -25.66 12.70 11.25
N VAL A 362 -25.97 13.53 10.25
CA VAL A 362 -25.93 15.00 10.35
C VAL A 362 -27.33 15.56 10.43
N LYS A 363 -27.60 16.36 11.45
CA LYS A 363 -28.87 17.05 11.67
C LYS A 363 -28.60 18.51 12.05
N ASN A 364 -29.34 19.45 11.46
CA ASN A 364 -29.19 20.89 11.70
C ASN A 364 -27.73 21.38 11.61
N GLY A 365 -26.96 20.89 10.63
CA GLY A 365 -25.55 21.27 10.44
C GLY A 365 -24.57 20.69 11.46
N ARG A 366 -24.99 19.71 12.27
CA ARG A 366 -24.17 19.08 13.31
C ARG A 366 -24.23 17.55 13.21
N ALA A 367 -23.11 16.88 13.36
CA ALA A 367 -23.08 15.42 13.50
C ALA A 367 -23.59 14.99 14.88
N GLU A 368 -24.46 13.98 14.93
CA GLU A 368 -25.03 13.41 16.17
C GLU A 368 -24.53 11.99 16.46
N GLY A 369 -23.81 11.37 15.50
CA GLY A 369 -23.35 10.00 15.63
C GLY A 369 -23.03 9.34 14.28
N VAL A 370 -22.81 8.02 14.32
CA VAL A 370 -22.51 7.20 13.14
C VAL A 370 -23.25 5.87 13.19
N SER A 371 -23.46 5.28 12.02
CA SER A 371 -23.96 3.91 11.85
C SER A 371 -22.91 3.02 11.19
N ALA A 372 -22.70 1.85 11.77
CA ALA A 372 -21.83 0.81 11.27
C ALA A 372 -22.58 -0.52 11.10
N THR A 373 -22.08 -1.34 10.18
CA THR A 373 -22.57 -2.70 9.97
C THR A 373 -21.42 -3.68 10.16
N THR A 374 -21.68 -4.77 10.86
CA THR A 374 -20.72 -5.86 11.07
C THR A 374 -20.75 -6.83 9.89
N GLU A 375 -19.74 -7.70 9.77
CA GLU A 375 -19.73 -8.78 8.78
C GLU A 375 -20.95 -9.71 8.91
N SER A 376 -21.42 -9.93 10.15
CA SER A 376 -22.63 -10.72 10.44
C SER A 376 -23.95 -10.05 10.03
N GLY A 377 -23.92 -8.75 9.70
CA GLY A 377 -25.11 -7.95 9.37
C GLY A 377 -25.72 -7.19 10.54
N ALA A 378 -25.23 -7.40 11.77
CA ALA A 378 -25.65 -6.62 12.94
C ALA A 378 -25.32 -5.13 12.78
N GLN A 379 -26.23 -4.27 13.27
CA GLN A 379 -26.12 -2.82 13.21
C GLN A 379 -25.55 -2.25 14.51
N ILE A 380 -24.61 -1.33 14.40
CA ILE A 380 -24.05 -0.59 15.53
C ILE A 380 -24.34 0.90 15.33
N GLU A 381 -25.15 1.47 16.20
CA GLU A 381 -25.42 2.92 16.23
C GLU A 381 -24.63 3.54 17.37
N VAL A 382 -23.84 4.59 17.09
CA VAL A 382 -23.08 5.31 18.11
C VAL A 382 -23.51 6.77 18.11
N ARG A 383 -24.05 7.24 19.23
CA ARG A 383 -24.35 8.66 19.46
C ARG A 383 -23.14 9.36 20.08
N ALA A 384 -22.77 10.50 19.52
CA ALA A 384 -21.59 11.24 19.96
C ALA A 384 -21.76 12.75 19.81
N ARG A 385 -21.01 13.53 20.62
CA ARG A 385 -20.98 14.99 20.52
C ARG A 385 -20.10 15.47 19.35
N ALA A 386 -19.10 14.68 18.98
CA ALA A 386 -18.25 14.92 17.82
C ALA A 386 -17.88 13.60 17.14
N VAL A 387 -17.55 13.67 15.85
CA VAL A 387 -17.09 12.54 15.04
C VAL A 387 -15.71 12.87 14.52
N VAL A 388 -14.74 11.99 14.78
CA VAL A 388 -13.40 12.09 14.21
C VAL A 388 -13.25 11.05 13.11
N VAL A 389 -12.89 11.48 11.90
CA VAL A 389 -12.75 10.61 10.72
C VAL A 389 -11.27 10.38 10.43
N THR A 390 -10.84 9.12 10.52
CA THR A 390 -9.46 8.67 10.30
C THR A 390 -9.40 7.37 9.48
N ALA A 391 -10.30 7.23 8.52
CA ALA A 391 -10.47 6.01 7.73
C ALA A 391 -9.40 5.84 6.63
N GLY A 392 -8.46 6.77 6.50
CA GLY A 392 -7.42 6.81 5.48
C GLY A 392 -7.85 7.58 4.22
N ALA A 393 -6.87 8.07 3.46
CA ALA A 393 -7.03 8.96 2.30
C ALA A 393 -7.86 8.42 1.12
N VAL A 394 -8.39 7.20 1.20
CA VAL A 394 -9.40 6.69 0.25
C VAL A 394 -10.79 6.64 0.89
N GLN A 395 -10.90 6.15 2.13
CA GLN A 395 -12.20 5.93 2.76
C GLN A 395 -12.73 7.15 3.50
N THR A 396 -11.86 8.05 3.98
CA THR A 396 -12.26 9.33 4.58
C THR A 396 -13.13 10.17 3.63
N PRO A 397 -12.69 10.56 2.42
CA PRO A 397 -13.55 11.34 1.52
C PRO A 397 -14.81 10.57 1.10
N ALA A 398 -14.72 9.24 0.99
CA ALA A 398 -15.87 8.40 0.66
C ALA A 398 -16.93 8.41 1.77
N LEU A 399 -16.52 8.32 3.05
CA LEU A 399 -17.42 8.43 4.19
C LEU A 399 -18.06 9.82 4.27
N LEU A 400 -17.29 10.88 4.08
CA LEU A 400 -17.81 12.25 4.08
C LEU A 400 -18.86 12.44 2.98
N ARG A 401 -18.59 11.97 1.75
CA ARG A 401 -19.55 12.01 0.62
C ARG A 401 -20.79 11.17 0.89
N ARG A 402 -20.66 9.92 1.36
CA ARG A 402 -21.80 9.05 1.72
C ARG A 402 -22.69 9.68 2.80
N SER A 403 -22.10 10.50 3.65
CA SER A 403 -22.79 11.21 4.74
C SER A 403 -23.47 12.51 4.31
N GLY A 404 -23.31 12.91 3.05
CA GLY A 404 -23.99 14.08 2.48
C GLY A 404 -23.20 15.40 2.59
N LEU A 405 -21.92 15.37 2.98
CA LEU A 405 -21.09 16.58 2.97
C LEU A 405 -20.81 17.02 1.53
N GLY A 406 -20.96 18.33 1.30
CA GLY A 406 -21.10 18.94 -0.02
C GLY A 406 -19.83 19.60 -0.54
N ASN A 407 -18.88 19.98 0.33
CA ASN A 407 -17.68 20.71 -0.04
C ASN A 407 -16.98 20.09 -1.26
N GLU A 408 -16.67 20.91 -2.26
CA GLU A 408 -16.14 20.46 -3.55
C GLU A 408 -14.74 19.83 -3.46
N ASN A 409 -13.98 20.17 -2.41
CA ASN A 409 -12.63 19.65 -2.19
C ASN A 409 -12.61 18.26 -1.55
N ILE A 410 -13.75 17.76 -1.05
CA ILE A 410 -13.85 16.37 -0.57
C ILE A 410 -13.70 15.43 -1.77
N GLY A 411 -12.64 14.61 -1.73
CA GLY A 411 -12.21 13.71 -2.79
C GLY A 411 -11.19 14.29 -3.76
N ARG A 412 -10.72 15.53 -3.58
CA ARG A 412 -9.75 16.19 -4.48
C ARG A 412 -8.36 16.27 -3.85
N HIS A 413 -7.33 16.49 -4.68
CA HIS A 413 -5.96 16.66 -4.21
C HIS A 413 -5.35 15.37 -3.62
N LEU A 414 -5.76 14.19 -4.13
CA LEU A 414 -5.17 12.91 -3.73
C LEU A 414 -3.71 12.84 -4.18
N ARG A 415 -2.84 12.41 -3.29
CA ARG A 415 -1.40 12.19 -3.49
C ARG A 415 -1.06 10.74 -3.19
N LEU A 416 -0.21 10.14 -4.01
CA LEU A 416 0.02 8.69 -3.94
C LEU A 416 1.48 8.30 -3.78
N HIS A 417 2.44 9.23 -3.90
CA HIS A 417 3.86 8.91 -3.97
C HIS A 417 4.14 7.73 -4.91
N PRO A 418 3.95 7.88 -6.22
CA PRO A 418 4.08 6.76 -7.15
C PRO A 418 5.49 6.16 -7.05
N ALA A 419 5.53 4.90 -6.59
CA ALA A 419 6.76 4.15 -6.40
C ALA A 419 6.93 3.13 -7.51
N ALA A 420 8.08 3.15 -8.19
CA ALA A 420 8.53 2.08 -9.06
C ALA A 420 9.73 1.36 -8.45
N ALA A 421 10.13 0.24 -9.05
CA ALA A 421 11.35 -0.46 -8.67
C ALA A 421 12.21 -0.76 -9.90
N VAL A 422 13.53 -0.64 -9.73
CA VAL A 422 14.53 -1.18 -10.65
C VAL A 422 15.25 -2.30 -9.91
N PHE A 423 15.38 -3.47 -10.53
CA PHE A 423 15.96 -4.65 -9.92
C PHE A 423 17.35 -4.91 -10.47
N GLY A 424 18.28 -5.24 -9.58
CA GLY A 424 19.60 -5.77 -9.93
C GLY A 424 19.73 -7.23 -9.51
N VAL A 425 20.31 -8.04 -10.37
CA VAL A 425 20.70 -9.42 -10.10
C VAL A 425 22.22 -9.45 -9.87
N PHE A 426 22.67 -10.19 -8.87
CA PHE A 426 24.06 -10.24 -8.42
C PHE A 426 24.65 -11.65 -8.48
N GLU A 427 25.96 -11.76 -8.31
CA GLU A 427 26.68 -13.05 -8.21
C GLU A 427 26.77 -13.55 -6.76
N GLU A 428 26.62 -12.66 -5.77
CA GLU A 428 26.46 -13.01 -4.36
C GLU A 428 25.00 -13.31 -4.02
N GLU A 429 24.79 -14.04 -2.92
CA GLU A 429 23.45 -14.26 -2.38
C GLU A 429 23.11 -13.10 -1.44
N LEU A 430 21.95 -12.46 -1.67
CA LEU A 430 21.51 -11.28 -0.92
C LEU A 430 20.38 -11.58 0.07
N ARG A 431 19.49 -12.52 -0.29
CA ARG A 431 18.25 -12.83 0.45
C ARG A 431 17.45 -11.57 0.77
N GLY A 432 16.94 -10.90 -0.26
CA GLY A 432 16.29 -9.59 -0.13
C GLY A 432 15.12 -9.50 0.85
N TRP A 433 14.61 -10.62 1.35
CA TRP A 433 13.58 -10.74 2.41
C TRP A 433 14.13 -10.74 3.85
N GLU A 434 15.45 -10.70 4.06
CA GLU A 434 16.08 -10.63 5.38
C GLU A 434 16.45 -9.18 5.76
N GLY A 435 16.63 -8.93 7.06
CA GLY A 435 17.07 -7.65 7.60
C GLY A 435 15.93 -6.69 8.00
N ALA A 436 16.28 -5.47 8.39
CA ALA A 436 15.31 -4.38 8.56
C ALA A 436 14.47 -4.18 7.29
N LEU A 437 13.25 -3.61 7.39
CA LEU A 437 12.42 -3.34 6.23
C LEU A 437 13.05 -2.27 5.32
N GLN A 438 13.50 -1.16 5.89
CA GLN A 438 14.27 -0.13 5.20
C GLN A 438 15.37 0.37 6.15
N GLY A 439 16.64 0.30 5.73
CA GLY A 439 17.76 0.74 6.56
C GLY A 439 18.49 1.97 6.02
N ARG A 440 18.37 2.24 4.72
CA ARG A 440 19.10 3.30 4.02
C ARG A 440 18.22 4.09 3.06
N ILE A 441 18.59 5.36 2.91
CA ILE A 441 17.97 6.31 1.99
C ILE A 441 19.04 7.11 1.26
N CYS A 442 18.86 7.32 -0.04
CA CYS A 442 19.62 8.28 -0.83
C CYS A 442 18.68 9.34 -1.41
N ARG A 443 19.11 10.61 -1.34
CA ARG A 443 18.28 11.79 -1.66
C ARG A 443 18.79 12.60 -2.85
N GLU A 444 19.73 12.05 -3.62
CA GLU A 444 20.40 12.76 -4.72
C GLU A 444 19.43 13.52 -5.64
N HIS A 445 18.32 12.88 -6.02
CA HIS A 445 17.32 13.46 -6.92
C HIS A 445 16.05 13.91 -6.20
N ALA A 446 16.11 14.25 -4.90
CA ALA A 446 14.93 14.64 -4.12
C ALA A 446 14.36 16.01 -4.50
N ASN A 447 15.14 16.86 -5.18
CA ASN A 447 14.78 18.24 -5.53
C ASN A 447 15.16 18.57 -6.99
N LEU A 448 14.50 17.93 -7.95
CA LEU A 448 14.79 18.07 -9.38
C LEU A 448 14.35 19.42 -9.97
N ASP A 449 13.40 20.11 -9.32
CA ASP A 449 12.83 21.37 -9.82
C ASP A 449 13.17 22.61 -8.98
N GLY A 450 13.98 22.45 -7.92
CA GLY A 450 14.31 23.51 -6.98
C GLY A 450 13.26 23.78 -5.89
N ASN A 451 12.07 23.16 -5.96
CA ASN A 451 10.95 23.36 -5.02
C ASN A 451 10.65 22.12 -4.16
N GLY A 452 11.60 21.19 -4.07
CA GLY A 452 11.51 19.96 -3.31
C GLY A 452 10.69 18.86 -3.99
N TYR A 453 10.45 18.94 -5.30
CA TYR A 453 9.82 17.86 -6.06
C TYR A 453 10.86 17.03 -6.78
N GLY A 454 10.80 15.71 -6.59
CA GLY A 454 11.82 14.78 -7.09
C GLY A 454 11.53 13.36 -6.62
N VAL A 455 12.59 12.58 -6.46
CA VAL A 455 12.51 11.16 -6.09
C VAL A 455 13.45 10.83 -4.93
N LEU A 456 13.06 9.82 -4.16
CA LEU A 456 13.88 9.19 -3.14
C LEU A 456 14.25 7.77 -3.57
N TYR A 457 15.47 7.36 -3.20
CA TYR A 457 15.95 5.99 -3.34
C TYR A 457 15.95 5.30 -2.00
N GLU A 458 15.21 4.21 -1.93
CA GLU A 458 15.12 3.37 -0.73
C GLU A 458 15.18 1.91 -1.14
N THR A 459 15.55 1.05 -0.19
CA THR A 459 15.32 -0.40 -0.37
C THR A 459 14.04 -0.82 0.35
N GLY A 460 13.51 -1.97 -0.03
CA GLY A 460 12.40 -2.62 0.65
C GLY A 460 12.56 -4.13 0.55
N PRO A 461 12.05 -4.91 1.53
CA PRO A 461 12.18 -6.35 1.50
C PRO A 461 11.49 -6.93 0.27
N VAL A 462 12.08 -7.98 -0.28
CA VAL A 462 11.63 -8.61 -1.52
C VAL A 462 11.03 -9.95 -1.19
N HIS A 463 9.70 -9.98 -1.08
CA HIS A 463 8.96 -11.22 -0.93
C HIS A 463 8.38 -11.67 -2.27
N PRO A 464 8.34 -12.97 -2.59
CA PRO A 464 7.92 -13.45 -3.90
C PRO A 464 6.57 -12.89 -4.34
N GLY A 465 5.55 -12.87 -3.47
CA GLY A 465 4.25 -12.30 -3.80
C GLY A 465 4.30 -10.80 -4.08
N LEU A 466 4.93 -10.03 -3.19
CA LEU A 466 5.02 -8.57 -3.31
C LEU A 466 5.84 -8.11 -4.53
N ALA A 467 6.97 -8.76 -4.80
CA ALA A 467 7.92 -8.33 -5.83
C ALA A 467 7.31 -8.33 -7.24
N LEU A 468 6.40 -9.27 -7.51
CA LEU A 468 5.71 -9.43 -8.80
C LEU A 468 4.80 -8.26 -9.13
N GLY A 469 4.35 -7.56 -8.09
CA GLY A 469 3.67 -6.27 -8.19
C GLY A 469 4.44 -5.27 -9.03
N PHE A 470 5.78 -5.36 -9.02
CA PHE A 470 6.71 -4.41 -9.63
C PHE A 470 7.48 -4.97 -10.85
N MET A 471 7.19 -6.20 -11.29
CA MET A 471 7.88 -6.83 -12.42
C MET A 471 7.00 -6.91 -13.68
N GLY A 472 7.60 -6.71 -14.85
CA GLY A 472 6.98 -7.06 -16.13
C GLY A 472 6.93 -8.58 -16.36
N TRP A 473 6.13 -9.03 -17.33
CA TRP A 473 6.12 -10.43 -17.76
C TRP A 473 6.26 -10.51 -19.28
N ARG A 474 7.31 -11.20 -19.77
CA ARG A 474 7.65 -11.36 -21.20
C ARG A 474 7.59 -12.81 -21.68
N GLY A 475 6.97 -13.69 -20.91
CA GLY A 475 6.91 -15.14 -21.16
C GLY A 475 7.24 -15.94 -19.90
N ALA A 476 6.72 -17.16 -19.84
CA ALA A 476 6.80 -18.00 -18.65
C ALA A 476 8.25 -18.40 -18.31
N ASP A 477 9.05 -18.75 -19.32
CA ASP A 477 10.46 -19.13 -19.14
C ASP A 477 11.32 -17.98 -18.60
N ALA A 478 11.22 -16.81 -19.23
CA ALA A 478 11.94 -15.62 -18.78
C ALA A 478 11.55 -15.23 -17.34
N HIS A 479 10.26 -15.35 -17.03
CA HIS A 479 9.76 -15.10 -15.69
C HIS A 479 10.33 -16.10 -14.67
N ARG A 480 10.32 -17.39 -14.98
CA ARG A 480 10.90 -18.44 -14.13
C ARG A 480 12.37 -18.22 -13.88
N ARG A 481 13.16 -17.88 -14.91
CA ARG A 481 14.60 -17.58 -14.74
C ARG A 481 14.84 -16.44 -13.75
N THR A 482 14.05 -15.37 -13.82
CA THR A 482 14.11 -14.29 -12.82
C THR A 482 13.74 -14.76 -11.41
N LEU A 483 12.74 -15.63 -11.26
CA LEU A 483 12.38 -16.20 -9.95
C LEU A 483 13.46 -17.13 -9.40
N LEU A 484 14.13 -17.94 -10.22
CA LEU A 484 15.20 -18.82 -9.74
C LEU A 484 16.43 -18.03 -9.26
N ASP A 485 16.63 -16.81 -9.76
CA ASP A 485 17.65 -15.87 -9.28
C ASP A 485 17.18 -14.99 -8.09
N PHE A 486 16.02 -15.27 -7.49
CA PHE A 486 15.38 -14.36 -6.53
C PHE A 486 16.21 -14.08 -5.28
N ALA A 487 16.92 -15.09 -4.73
CA ALA A 487 17.84 -14.90 -3.60
C ALA A 487 19.02 -13.94 -3.90
N ARG A 488 19.30 -13.70 -5.19
CA ARG A 488 20.38 -12.85 -5.69
C ARG A 488 19.86 -11.55 -6.30
N THR A 489 18.56 -11.30 -6.18
CA THR A 489 17.89 -10.16 -6.80
C THR A 489 17.43 -9.18 -5.73
N THR A 490 17.66 -7.89 -5.94
CA THR A 490 17.12 -6.84 -5.07
C THR A 490 16.66 -5.61 -5.86
N PRO A 491 15.59 -4.92 -5.43
CA PRO A 491 15.19 -3.65 -5.99
C PRO A 491 15.91 -2.48 -5.30
N ILE A 492 16.07 -1.42 -6.07
CA ILE A 492 16.06 -0.04 -5.57
C ILE A 492 14.68 0.53 -5.87
N GLY A 493 13.96 0.91 -4.83
CA GLY A 493 12.69 1.62 -4.93
C GLY A 493 12.93 3.09 -5.28
N VAL A 494 12.10 3.60 -6.19
CA VAL A 494 12.10 5.00 -6.63
C VAL A 494 10.76 5.60 -6.22
N ILE A 495 10.75 6.39 -5.15
CA ILE A 495 9.53 7.01 -4.62
C ILE A 495 9.47 8.45 -5.10
N THR A 496 8.50 8.76 -5.96
CA THR A 496 8.36 10.11 -6.52
C THR A 496 7.44 10.95 -5.64
N ARG A 497 7.84 12.17 -5.29
CA ARG A 497 6.93 13.17 -4.71
C ARG A 497 6.05 13.73 -5.83
N ASP A 498 4.78 13.36 -5.86
CA ASP A 498 3.87 13.75 -6.93
C ASP A 498 3.32 15.18 -6.77
N ARG A 499 3.53 16.01 -7.79
CA ARG A 499 3.03 17.40 -7.84
C ARG A 499 1.62 17.49 -8.36
N ASP A 500 1.21 16.60 -9.27
CA ASP A 500 -0.14 16.57 -9.82
C ASP A 500 -0.99 15.50 -9.12
N SER A 501 -2.29 15.78 -8.97
CA SER A 501 -3.14 15.05 -8.01
C SER A 501 -4.17 14.15 -8.68
N GLY A 502 -4.55 13.09 -7.97
CA GLY A 502 -5.71 12.28 -8.30
C GLY A 502 -6.99 12.75 -7.61
N THR A 503 -8.02 11.94 -7.72
CA THR A 503 -9.29 12.12 -7.01
C THR A 503 -9.83 10.81 -6.43
N VAL A 504 -10.68 10.94 -5.42
CA VAL A 504 -11.49 9.87 -4.87
C VAL A 504 -12.95 10.25 -5.03
N THR A 505 -13.70 9.43 -5.76
CA THR A 505 -15.16 9.57 -5.94
C THR A 505 -15.86 8.37 -5.32
N VAL A 506 -17.19 8.38 -5.27
CA VAL A 506 -17.98 7.22 -4.83
C VAL A 506 -18.88 6.74 -5.96
N ASP A 507 -19.00 5.42 -6.12
CA ASP A 507 -19.94 4.83 -7.06
C ASP A 507 -21.37 4.79 -6.52
N LYS A 508 -22.30 4.20 -7.30
CA LYS A 508 -23.72 4.09 -6.92
C LYS A 508 -23.96 3.26 -5.65
N SER A 509 -23.02 2.39 -5.28
CA SER A 509 -23.05 1.61 -4.03
C SER A 509 -22.33 2.31 -2.87
N GLY A 510 -21.76 3.49 -3.10
CA GLY A 510 -21.02 4.26 -2.11
C GLY A 510 -19.57 3.79 -1.90
N GLU A 511 -19.07 2.89 -2.74
CA GLU A 511 -17.70 2.40 -2.68
C GLU A 511 -16.75 3.40 -3.38
N PRO A 512 -15.53 3.60 -2.86
CA PRO A 512 -14.60 4.56 -3.41
C PRO A 512 -14.07 4.12 -4.79
N ILE A 513 -13.96 5.08 -5.70
CA ILE A 513 -13.20 4.97 -6.95
C ILE A 513 -12.05 5.96 -6.89
N VAL A 514 -10.83 5.43 -6.95
CA VAL A 514 -9.62 6.22 -7.05
C VAL A 514 -9.30 6.49 -8.52
N ASN A 515 -9.17 7.74 -8.92
CA ASN A 515 -8.66 8.13 -10.24
C ASN A 515 -7.29 8.76 -10.07
N TYR A 516 -6.31 8.26 -10.82
CA TYR A 516 -4.95 8.79 -10.76
C TYR A 516 -4.22 8.47 -12.05
N ARG A 517 -3.69 9.50 -12.70
CA ARG A 517 -2.81 9.38 -13.86
C ARG A 517 -1.53 10.12 -13.56
N LEU A 518 -0.41 9.46 -13.79
CA LEU A 518 0.90 10.08 -13.64
C LEU A 518 1.01 11.18 -14.69
N SER A 519 1.26 12.41 -14.24
CA SER A 519 1.38 13.54 -15.16
C SER A 519 2.69 13.46 -15.95
N PRO A 520 2.82 14.18 -17.09
CA PRO A 520 4.10 14.26 -17.79
C PRO A 520 5.24 14.79 -16.92
N TYR A 521 4.93 15.67 -15.97
CA TYR A 521 5.91 16.21 -15.03
C TYR A 521 6.37 15.13 -14.03
N ASP A 522 5.44 14.45 -13.36
CA ASP A 522 5.76 13.41 -12.39
C ASP A 522 6.42 12.19 -13.07
N ALA A 523 6.02 11.88 -14.32
CA ALA A 523 6.63 10.85 -15.14
C ALA A 523 8.08 11.18 -15.53
N ALA A 524 8.41 12.45 -15.76
CA ALA A 524 9.78 12.87 -16.02
C ALA A 524 10.67 12.69 -14.77
N HIS A 525 10.17 13.06 -13.60
CA HIS A 525 10.88 12.85 -12.33
C HIS A 525 11.07 11.37 -12.01
N LEU A 526 10.01 10.56 -12.13
CA LEU A 526 10.08 9.12 -11.96
C LEU A 526 11.12 8.49 -12.90
N HIS A 527 11.17 8.97 -14.14
CA HIS A 527 12.14 8.48 -15.11
C HIS A 527 13.59 8.78 -14.71
N THR A 528 13.89 10.01 -14.29
CA THR A 528 15.21 10.37 -13.73
C THR A 528 15.56 9.50 -12.52
N GLY A 529 14.56 9.15 -11.70
CA GLY A 529 14.73 8.18 -10.64
C GLY A 529 15.06 6.77 -11.13
N ILE A 530 14.37 6.26 -12.15
CA ILE A 530 14.69 4.94 -12.73
C ILE A 530 16.10 4.90 -13.31
N GLU A 531 16.54 5.98 -13.95
CA GLU A 531 17.92 6.12 -14.44
C GLU A 531 18.93 6.08 -13.28
N GLY A 532 18.68 6.83 -12.20
CA GLY A 532 19.56 6.83 -11.04
C GLY A 532 19.58 5.51 -10.27
N ALA A 533 18.43 4.84 -10.13
CA ALA A 533 18.34 3.51 -9.52
C ALA A 533 19.11 2.44 -10.32
N ALA A 534 19.05 2.49 -11.65
CA ALA A 534 19.88 1.63 -12.50
C ALA A 534 21.38 1.94 -12.32
N GLY A 535 21.75 3.22 -12.24
CA GLY A 535 23.13 3.64 -11.97
C GLY A 535 23.65 3.11 -10.62
N ILE A 536 22.85 3.21 -9.55
CA ILE A 536 23.19 2.65 -8.22
C ILE A 536 23.46 1.15 -8.32
N LEU A 537 22.57 0.41 -9.01
CA LEU A 537 22.70 -1.04 -9.13
C LEU A 537 23.93 -1.46 -9.94
N GLU A 538 24.23 -0.74 -11.03
CA GLU A 538 25.42 -0.99 -11.84
C GLU A 538 26.69 -0.71 -11.05
N ALA A 539 26.76 0.43 -10.38
CA ALA A 539 27.88 0.80 -9.51
C ALA A 539 28.04 -0.16 -8.33
N ALA A 540 26.95 -0.78 -7.85
CA ALA A 540 26.95 -1.80 -6.81
C ALA A 540 27.40 -3.19 -7.31
N GLY A 541 27.59 -3.38 -8.62
CA GLY A 541 28.08 -4.63 -9.22
C GLY A 541 27.01 -5.58 -9.76
N ALA A 542 25.79 -5.10 -10.07
CA ALA A 542 24.76 -5.97 -10.64
C ALA A 542 25.17 -6.52 -12.03
N ARG A 543 25.03 -7.82 -12.24
CA ARG A 543 25.30 -8.48 -13.53
C ARG A 543 24.17 -8.32 -14.56
N ARG A 544 22.96 -8.02 -14.08
CA ARG A 544 21.77 -7.76 -14.88
C ARG A 544 20.89 -6.76 -14.14
N ILE A 545 20.38 -5.77 -14.87
CA ILE A 545 19.51 -4.73 -14.32
C ILE A 545 18.26 -4.65 -15.18
N PHE A 546 17.08 -4.61 -14.55
CA PHE A 546 15.80 -4.55 -15.25
C PHE A 546 14.80 -3.67 -14.52
N SER A 547 13.92 -3.02 -15.29
CA SER A 547 12.87 -2.15 -14.76
C SER A 547 11.53 -2.87 -14.60
N GLY A 548 10.60 -2.23 -13.90
CA GLY A 548 9.19 -2.65 -13.85
C GLY A 548 8.37 -2.40 -15.13
N HIS A 549 8.99 -2.02 -16.26
CA HIS A 549 8.27 -1.82 -17.52
C HIS A 549 7.77 -3.14 -18.10
N GLN A 550 6.51 -3.16 -18.55
CA GLN A 550 5.91 -4.30 -19.24
C GLN A 550 6.61 -4.64 -20.57
N ALA A 551 7.32 -3.67 -21.15
CA ALA A 551 8.17 -3.89 -22.31
C ALA A 551 9.39 -4.80 -22.02
N GLY A 552 9.68 -5.09 -20.74
CA GLY A 552 10.78 -5.97 -20.34
C GLY A 552 12.16 -5.33 -20.54
N VAL A 553 12.28 -4.03 -20.25
CA VAL A 553 13.53 -3.29 -20.45
C VAL A 553 14.58 -3.75 -19.44
N ASP A 554 15.69 -4.28 -19.95
CA ASP A 554 16.83 -4.77 -19.18
C ASP A 554 18.17 -4.54 -19.90
N TYR A 555 19.27 -4.68 -19.15
CA TYR A 555 20.63 -4.73 -19.69
C TYR A 555 21.55 -5.53 -18.76
N GLU A 556 22.70 -5.93 -19.28
CA GLU A 556 23.77 -6.66 -18.57
C GLU A 556 25.07 -5.85 -18.70
N PRO A 557 25.49 -5.13 -17.64
CA PRO A 557 26.69 -4.30 -17.68
C PRO A 557 27.91 -5.04 -18.26
N GLY A 558 28.58 -4.42 -19.24
CA GLY A 558 29.74 -4.97 -19.92
C GLY A 558 29.48 -6.19 -20.83
N ARG A 559 28.23 -6.64 -20.98
CA ARG A 559 27.87 -7.83 -21.78
C ARG A 559 26.83 -7.57 -22.85
N ARG A 560 25.72 -6.91 -22.51
CA ARG A 560 24.59 -6.66 -23.41
C ARG A 560 23.84 -5.39 -23.03
N GLY A 561 23.80 -4.43 -23.95
CA GLY A 561 23.20 -3.12 -23.69
C GLY A 561 24.06 -2.29 -22.73
N SER A 562 23.54 -1.14 -22.34
CA SER A 562 24.21 -0.17 -21.47
C SER A 562 23.18 0.62 -20.65
N HIS A 563 23.65 1.31 -19.61
CA HIS A 563 22.83 2.24 -18.82
C HIS A 563 22.08 3.25 -19.69
N ALA A 564 22.77 3.86 -20.67
CA ALA A 564 22.18 4.85 -21.58
C ALA A 564 21.09 4.24 -22.49
N GLU A 565 21.32 3.04 -23.02
CA GLU A 565 20.30 2.34 -23.83
C GLU A 565 19.10 1.91 -22.98
N PHE A 566 19.33 1.48 -21.74
CA PHE A 566 18.28 1.17 -20.77
C PHE A 566 17.42 2.39 -20.45
N ALA A 567 18.05 3.54 -20.20
CA ALA A 567 17.37 4.81 -19.96
C ALA A 567 16.49 5.20 -21.17
N ALA A 568 17.06 5.17 -22.38
CA ALA A 568 16.33 5.47 -23.61
C ALA A 568 15.16 4.50 -23.85
N ALA A 569 15.34 3.21 -23.59
CA ALA A 569 14.31 2.19 -23.73
C ALA A 569 13.18 2.35 -22.70
N CYS A 570 13.49 2.70 -21.45
CA CYS A 570 12.48 3.05 -20.44
C CYS A 570 11.66 4.27 -20.89
N ARG A 571 12.32 5.33 -21.38
CA ARG A 571 11.65 6.52 -21.94
C ARG A 571 10.69 6.16 -23.07
N ALA A 572 11.14 5.31 -24.00
CA ALA A 572 10.36 4.87 -25.14
C ALA A 572 9.16 3.96 -24.75
N ALA A 573 9.32 3.12 -23.73
CA ALA A 573 8.24 2.30 -23.18
C ALA A 573 7.15 3.15 -22.50
N GLY A 574 7.55 4.21 -21.80
CA GLY A 574 6.69 5.21 -21.18
C GLY A 574 6.01 4.75 -19.88
N TYR A 575 5.35 5.70 -19.22
CA TYR A 575 4.84 5.56 -17.84
C TYR A 575 3.32 5.62 -17.70
N GLY A 576 2.60 5.55 -18.83
CA GLY A 576 1.13 5.53 -18.81
C GLY A 576 0.55 4.24 -18.20
N PRO A 577 -0.78 4.15 -18.08
CA PRO A 577 -1.42 3.02 -17.42
C PRO A 577 -1.03 1.67 -18.01
N GLY A 578 -0.67 0.72 -17.13
CA GLY A 578 -0.19 -0.61 -17.48
C GLY A 578 1.14 -0.71 -18.25
N ARG A 579 1.89 0.39 -18.40
CA ARG A 579 3.21 0.40 -19.06
C ARG A 579 4.36 0.11 -18.10
N CYS A 580 4.33 0.73 -16.93
CA CYS A 580 5.32 0.57 -15.87
C CYS A 580 4.61 0.19 -14.57
N ALA A 581 5.12 -0.83 -13.89
CA ALA A 581 4.54 -1.33 -12.65
C ALA A 581 4.85 -0.37 -11.48
N MET A 582 3.78 0.14 -10.84
CA MET A 582 3.86 1.11 -9.77
C MET A 582 2.93 0.77 -8.61
N GLY A 583 3.37 1.12 -7.40
CA GLY A 583 2.62 1.01 -6.16
C GLY A 583 2.53 2.34 -5.43
N ALA A 584 1.39 2.61 -4.80
CA ALA A 584 1.17 3.69 -3.86
C ALA A 584 1.20 3.11 -2.44
N LEU A 585 2.29 3.38 -1.72
CA LEU A 585 2.50 2.96 -0.33
C LEU A 585 2.18 4.08 0.66
N HIS A 586 2.15 5.33 0.18
CA HIS A 586 1.88 6.53 0.95
C HIS A 586 0.67 7.27 0.34
N ILE A 587 -0.53 6.94 0.82
CA ILE A 587 -1.78 7.48 0.31
C ILE A 587 -2.19 8.67 1.17
N MET A 588 -2.22 9.87 0.57
CA MET A 588 -2.40 11.13 1.29
C MET A 588 -3.33 12.09 0.52
N GLY A 589 -3.77 13.16 1.17
CA GLY A 589 -4.70 14.12 0.58
C GLY A 589 -6.10 13.52 0.37
N SER A 590 -6.94 14.15 -0.47
CA SER A 590 -8.39 13.86 -0.66
C SER A 590 -9.35 14.54 0.33
N ALA A 591 -8.89 15.03 1.47
CA ALA A 591 -9.68 15.88 2.37
C ALA A 591 -8.76 16.89 3.06
N ARG A 592 -7.99 17.62 2.24
CA ARG A 592 -6.89 18.44 2.73
C ARG A 592 -7.36 19.58 3.63
N MET A 593 -6.49 19.93 4.58
CA MET A 593 -6.57 21.17 5.37
C MET A 593 -6.13 22.37 4.52
N GLY A 594 -6.71 23.54 4.78
CA GLY A 594 -6.32 24.78 4.13
C GLY A 594 -7.05 26.00 4.67
N GLY A 595 -6.77 27.17 4.10
CA GLY A 595 -7.24 28.44 4.64
C GLY A 595 -8.69 28.83 4.31
N SER A 596 -9.38 28.10 3.42
CA SER A 596 -10.75 28.43 3.02
C SER A 596 -11.54 27.24 2.46
N PRO A 597 -12.88 27.27 2.50
CA PRO A 597 -13.73 26.22 1.93
C PRO A 597 -13.58 26.04 0.42
N GLN A 598 -13.13 27.08 -0.30
CA GLN A 598 -12.85 27.01 -1.75
C GLN A 598 -11.56 26.24 -2.05
N LEU A 599 -10.60 26.26 -1.12
CA LEU A 599 -9.29 25.62 -1.31
C LEU A 599 -9.20 24.25 -0.63
N SER A 600 -10.04 23.93 0.34
CA SER A 600 -9.84 22.80 1.25
C SER A 600 -11.15 22.16 1.70
N ALA A 601 -11.08 20.89 2.10
CA ALA A 601 -12.22 20.16 2.63
C ALA A 601 -12.41 20.42 4.13
N THR A 602 -11.31 20.73 4.83
CA THR A 602 -11.29 21.05 6.24
C THR A 602 -10.55 22.36 6.49
N ASP A 603 -10.89 23.01 7.59
CA ASP A 603 -10.16 24.15 8.10
C ASP A 603 -8.77 23.74 8.66
N PRO A 604 -7.95 24.71 9.14
CA PRO A 604 -6.66 24.43 9.76
C PRO A 604 -6.71 23.63 11.07
N ASP A 605 -7.88 23.34 11.63
CA ASP A 605 -8.06 22.49 12.81
C ASP A 605 -8.55 21.08 12.42
N GLY A 606 -8.68 20.80 11.12
CA GLY A 606 -9.18 19.55 10.58
C GLY A 606 -10.70 19.45 10.63
N ALA A 607 -11.41 20.46 11.11
CA ALA A 607 -12.88 20.47 11.11
C ALA A 607 -13.39 20.66 9.68
N THR A 608 -14.38 19.86 9.26
CA THR A 608 -14.97 20.06 7.93
C THR A 608 -15.70 21.39 7.88
N TRP A 609 -15.59 22.09 6.74
CA TRP A 609 -16.26 23.38 6.56
C TRP A 609 -17.79 23.28 6.64
N ASP A 610 -18.35 22.14 6.23
CA ASP A 610 -19.80 21.91 6.19
C ASP A 610 -20.38 21.56 7.57
N VAL A 611 -19.62 20.80 8.39
CA VAL A 611 -20.07 20.25 9.67
C VAL A 611 -18.92 20.35 10.69
N PRO A 612 -18.82 21.46 11.46
CA PRO A 612 -17.63 21.77 12.26
C PRO A 612 -17.29 20.77 13.39
N ASN A 613 -18.23 19.91 13.81
CA ASN A 613 -17.98 18.85 14.79
C ASN A 613 -17.66 17.48 14.13
N VAL A 614 -17.46 17.46 12.82
CA VAL A 614 -16.76 16.38 12.10
C VAL A 614 -15.32 16.83 11.87
N VAL A 615 -14.37 16.18 12.54
CA VAL A 615 -12.94 16.51 12.45
C VAL A 615 -12.22 15.39 11.70
N VAL A 616 -11.39 15.73 10.73
CA VAL A 616 -10.51 14.79 10.03
C VAL A 616 -9.12 14.85 10.65
N ALA A 617 -8.50 13.70 10.86
CA ALA A 617 -7.25 13.58 11.60
C ALA A 617 -6.37 12.44 11.04
N ASP A 618 -6.27 12.31 9.72
CA ASP A 618 -5.45 11.27 9.08
C ASP A 618 -4.67 11.80 7.86
N GLY A 619 -4.05 10.90 7.10
CA GLY A 619 -3.30 11.25 5.88
C GLY A 619 -4.10 12.00 4.83
N SER A 620 -5.43 12.03 4.92
CA SER A 620 -6.26 12.78 3.98
C SER A 620 -6.16 14.31 4.15
N CYS A 621 -5.71 14.77 5.32
CA CYS A 621 -5.53 16.17 5.65
C CYS A 621 -4.37 16.85 4.90
N PHE A 622 -3.49 16.09 4.25
CA PHE A 622 -2.26 16.62 3.65
C PHE A 622 -2.58 17.62 2.52
N PRO A 623 -2.07 18.87 2.58
CA PRO A 623 -2.26 19.85 1.51
C PRO A 623 -1.62 19.44 0.17
N THR A 624 -0.40 18.91 0.23
CA THR A 624 0.35 18.31 -0.90
C THR A 624 1.16 17.10 -0.43
N ALA A 625 1.85 16.41 -1.35
CA ALA A 625 2.64 15.23 -1.03
C ALA A 625 3.80 15.57 -0.07
N SER A 626 4.04 14.74 0.94
CA SER A 626 5.09 15.00 1.94
C SER A 626 6.51 14.84 1.42
N GLY A 627 6.70 14.09 0.33
CA GLY A 627 8.02 13.73 -0.21
C GLY A 627 8.81 12.75 0.63
N VAL A 628 8.32 12.35 1.81
CA VAL A 628 8.92 11.38 2.73
C VAL A 628 7.85 10.45 3.31
N ASN A 629 8.24 9.40 4.04
CA ASN A 629 7.28 8.56 4.76
C ASN A 629 6.35 9.42 5.65
N PRO A 630 5.01 9.33 5.51
CA PRO A 630 4.09 10.26 6.13
C PRO A 630 3.65 9.87 7.54
N MET A 631 4.12 8.76 8.13
CA MET A 631 3.61 8.27 9.42
C MET A 631 3.70 9.33 10.53
N LEU A 632 4.88 9.93 10.74
CA LEU A 632 5.05 10.96 11.76
C LEU A 632 4.17 12.18 11.47
N SER A 633 4.07 12.57 10.21
CA SER A 633 3.21 13.68 9.78
C SER A 633 1.73 13.41 10.05
N ILE A 634 1.24 12.18 9.80
CA ILE A 634 -0.16 11.78 10.07
C ILE A 634 -0.46 11.84 11.56
N GLU A 635 0.40 11.25 12.38
CA GLU A 635 0.21 11.23 13.84
C GLU A 635 0.35 12.63 14.44
N ALA A 636 1.26 13.47 13.93
CA ALA A 636 1.40 14.86 14.39
C ALA A 636 0.15 15.71 14.05
N ILE A 637 -0.42 15.55 12.84
CA ILE A 637 -1.70 16.17 12.47
C ILE A 637 -2.80 15.69 13.43
N ALA A 638 -2.90 14.38 13.65
CA ALA A 638 -3.92 13.82 14.51
C ALA A 638 -3.80 14.32 15.96
N HIS A 639 -2.58 14.40 16.48
CA HIS A 639 -2.29 14.93 17.80
C HIS A 639 -2.75 16.39 17.95
N MET A 640 -2.41 17.27 17.00
CA MET A 640 -2.86 18.67 17.03
C MET A 640 -4.39 18.79 16.93
N ASN A 641 -5.00 18.13 15.94
CA ASN A 641 -6.44 18.22 15.70
C ASN A 641 -7.23 17.66 16.90
N ALA A 642 -6.77 16.56 17.50
CA ALA A 642 -7.36 15.98 18.70
C ALA A 642 -7.22 16.89 19.93
N LYS A 643 -6.06 17.53 20.15
CA LYS A 643 -5.89 18.50 21.25
C LYS A 643 -6.84 19.67 21.13
N ARG A 644 -7.01 20.22 19.92
CA ARG A 644 -7.93 21.34 19.67
C ARG A 644 -9.39 20.91 19.83
N LEU A 645 -9.74 19.69 19.41
CA LEU A 645 -11.08 19.15 19.65
C LEU A 645 -11.35 18.92 21.14
N ALA A 646 -10.39 18.36 21.88
CA ALA A 646 -10.51 18.17 23.33
C ALA A 646 -10.81 19.50 24.03
N ALA A 647 -10.01 20.54 23.75
CA ALA A 647 -10.18 21.88 24.32
C ALA A 647 -11.54 22.54 23.99
N ARG A 648 -12.25 22.09 22.94
CA ARG A 648 -13.61 22.57 22.60
C ARG A 648 -14.71 21.79 23.31
N LEU A 649 -14.42 20.59 23.81
CA LEU A 649 -15.39 19.66 24.40
C LEU A 649 -15.28 19.55 25.93
N THR A 650 -14.13 19.87 26.50
CA THR A 650 -13.89 20.02 27.95
C THR A 650 -14.03 21.48 28.35
#